data_AF-A0A1V3RKF8-F1
#
_entry.id   AF-A0A1V3RKF8-F1
#
_cell.length_a   1.000
_cell.length_b   1.000
_cell.length_c   1.000
_cell.angle_alpha   90.00
_cell.angle_beta   90.00
_cell.angle_gamma   90.00
#
_symmetry.space_group_name_H-M   'P 1'
#
loop_
_entity.id
_entity.type
_entity.pdbx_description
1 polymer ?
#
loop_
_entity_poly.entity_id
_entity_poly.type
_entity_poly.pdbx_seq_one_letter_code
_entity_poly.pdbx_strand_id
1 'polypeptide(L)'
;MLQTAFSQEINAYKTTGSGDFPDLSIWVVWDGAIWNPATIKPNATHDIYIDQTHTLRLIGNESVKSVFINAETGAGQKLNLNGFDLEIYGSLNAFSGAAPGISSGTWNSQNWIGNSITSKLIFKGTSRIIIPLGAWSGFSTNSRYSVVFDPGSGQELTIEEPFKSLSFTIKSGTVIQKLDTSVIPGNCPTFSFNNETTVYGTGPFGEFVIESGATLISDCNSEILFRSSSISALNFDLQNGGTLILEGNAPRIEAANFQLNGKIIIRGGSVTKNFLTSSFADAVLPQSIRDLELQGPQNLNLPNQLFLLGNLEKSGTGNFITNTTSLTLMGSNDQEILGFPLNVRDLILNKPGGIFYPNTDLNIQRNLTLTQGTIDLKGNDLFINTGLTGSINYSGGSWKNVGLLTYYGLPATLNGTNSTFPFEDTRNGGIRKVQLLGNSNGGNLSIQFTEYKGAEYNSGFDDADGTDILYRLFSYFQFSGLSPSANDLEMRISADKLIVDNVDDLRIVGTGYAAPGSHLPGSDPVELWARRSLTFADLEDINFTVGSYRTLSILPVTWLEMSSKFTDKGTLVSWKVAQEKDNHLFEIYRSLTPMTEWEKVGLVNSDERSETINEYEFLDTSADRFKEYYYRIRQVDWDGRYSWSEVTKASKSTDSFAKGLVIYPNPYVSGDLNLFIPNFEEGSKAMLTVFDGQGKLIYSFIYDEYSFTQVVQNLAPGLYIIHVVYDHRLFSGKLIRK
;
A
#
# COMPACT_ATOMS: atom_id res chain seq x y z
N MET A 1 0.67 -59.89 24.76
CA MET A 1 1.50 -59.26 23.71
C MET A 1 1.16 -59.92 22.39
N LEU A 2 0.32 -59.28 21.58
CA LEU A 2 0.19 -59.65 20.17
C LEU A 2 1.45 -59.12 19.49
N GLN A 3 2.26 -60.03 18.98
CA GLN A 3 3.39 -59.68 18.12
C GLN A 3 2.77 -59.03 16.88
N THR A 4 2.97 -57.72 16.72
CA THR A 4 2.59 -57.01 15.50
C THR A 4 3.29 -57.70 14.34
N ALA A 5 2.55 -58.46 13.54
CA ALA A 5 3.06 -58.99 12.30
C ALA A 5 3.45 -57.80 11.43
N PHE A 6 4.74 -57.62 11.16
CA PHE A 6 5.25 -56.65 10.19
C PHE A 6 4.80 -57.12 8.80
N SER A 7 3.60 -56.76 8.37
CA SER A 7 3.10 -57.15 7.06
C SER A 7 3.75 -56.28 5.98
N GLN A 8 4.63 -56.87 5.19
CA GLN A 8 5.13 -56.28 3.95
C GLN A 8 3.96 -55.98 3.01
N GLU A 9 3.87 -54.75 2.50
CA GLU A 9 2.84 -54.43 1.50
C GLU A 9 2.99 -55.30 0.25
N ILE A 10 1.88 -55.85 -0.23
CA ILE A 10 1.82 -56.53 -1.54
C ILE A 10 2.24 -55.52 -2.61
N ASN A 11 3.07 -55.99 -3.55
CA ASN A 11 3.74 -55.19 -4.57
C ASN A 11 4.89 -54.31 -4.07
N ALA A 12 5.38 -54.49 -2.84
CA ALA A 12 6.66 -53.90 -2.46
C ALA A 12 7.83 -54.54 -3.22
N TYR A 13 8.88 -53.76 -3.49
CA TYR A 13 10.06 -54.16 -4.23
C TYR A 13 11.27 -54.23 -3.30
N LYS A 14 12.15 -55.20 -3.50
CA LYS A 14 13.41 -55.32 -2.77
C LYS A 14 14.56 -55.59 -3.72
N THR A 15 15.72 -54.98 -3.44
CA THR A 15 16.95 -55.24 -4.18
C THR A 15 17.49 -56.65 -3.92
N THR A 16 17.93 -57.37 -4.96
CA THR A 16 18.67 -58.64 -4.87
C THR A 16 20.18 -58.48 -5.12
N GLY A 17 20.59 -57.31 -5.60
CA GLY A 17 21.98 -56.89 -5.77
C GLY A 17 22.09 -55.38 -5.96
N SER A 18 23.32 -54.86 -5.99
CA SER A 18 23.59 -53.48 -6.42
C SER A 18 23.37 -53.32 -7.92
N GLY A 19 22.86 -52.16 -8.36
CA GLY A 19 22.70 -51.87 -9.78
C GLY A 19 21.91 -50.61 -10.07
N ASP A 20 21.48 -50.48 -11.33
CA ASP A 20 20.76 -49.32 -11.83
C ASP A 20 19.25 -49.48 -11.65
N PHE A 21 18.58 -48.40 -11.24
CA PHE A 21 17.14 -48.40 -10.93
C PHE A 21 16.24 -49.10 -11.97
N PRO A 22 16.40 -48.89 -13.30
CA PRO A 22 15.55 -49.55 -14.28
C PRO A 22 15.93 -51.00 -14.60
N ASP A 23 17.05 -51.52 -14.08
CA ASP A 23 17.45 -52.91 -14.29
C ASP A 23 16.53 -53.85 -13.51
N LEU A 24 15.73 -54.65 -14.21
CA LEU A 24 14.78 -55.58 -13.59
C LEU A 24 15.48 -56.72 -12.84
N SER A 25 16.72 -57.05 -13.21
CA SER A 25 17.44 -58.19 -12.63
C SER A 25 17.83 -57.98 -11.17
N ILE A 26 17.88 -56.71 -10.72
CA ILE A 26 18.19 -56.36 -9.34
C ILE A 26 16.94 -56.29 -8.45
N TRP A 27 15.73 -56.54 -8.98
CA TRP A 27 14.48 -56.37 -8.25
C TRP A 27 13.71 -57.68 -8.09
N VAL A 28 13.18 -57.88 -6.88
CA VAL A 28 12.08 -58.82 -6.61
C VAL A 28 10.88 -58.08 -6.07
N VAL A 29 9.68 -58.58 -6.35
CA VAL A 29 8.39 -58.03 -5.92
C VAL A 29 7.68 -59.01 -4.99
N TRP A 30 7.10 -58.49 -3.90
CA TRP A 30 6.36 -59.28 -2.91
C TRP A 30 4.92 -59.52 -3.37
N ASP A 31 4.49 -60.78 -3.45
CA ASP A 31 3.11 -61.14 -3.85
C ASP A 31 2.14 -61.37 -2.67
N GLY A 32 2.64 -61.25 -1.43
CA GLY A 32 1.90 -61.59 -0.21
C GLY A 32 2.40 -62.88 0.47
N ALA A 33 3.20 -63.69 -0.21
CA ALA A 33 3.74 -64.95 0.31
C ALA A 33 5.24 -65.13 0.03
N ILE A 34 5.71 -64.80 -1.18
CA ILE A 34 7.10 -64.93 -1.61
C ILE A 34 7.58 -63.73 -2.43
N TRP A 35 8.91 -63.62 -2.56
CA TRP A 35 9.56 -62.64 -3.44
C TRP A 35 9.75 -63.23 -4.83
N ASN A 36 9.09 -62.66 -5.84
CA ASN A 36 9.18 -63.09 -7.23
C ASN A 36 10.06 -62.14 -8.06
N PRO A 37 10.74 -62.59 -9.12
CA PRO A 37 11.45 -61.70 -10.05
C PRO A 37 10.53 -60.60 -10.59
N ALA A 38 11.01 -59.35 -10.58
CA ALA A 38 10.26 -58.24 -11.12
C ALA A 38 10.13 -58.33 -12.65
N THR A 39 8.96 -58.00 -13.18
CA THR A 39 8.70 -57.90 -14.64
C THR A 39 8.54 -56.46 -15.12
N ILE A 40 8.40 -55.52 -14.18
CA ILE A 40 8.37 -54.08 -14.39
C ILE A 40 9.24 -53.40 -13.33
N LYS A 41 9.74 -52.20 -13.60
CA LYS A 41 10.51 -51.43 -12.61
C LYS A 41 9.57 -50.81 -11.56
N PRO A 42 10.06 -50.51 -10.34
CA PRO A 42 9.29 -49.74 -9.37
C PRO A 42 8.86 -48.37 -9.92
N ASN A 43 7.77 -47.83 -9.38
CA ASN A 43 7.22 -46.53 -9.74
C ASN A 43 6.53 -45.88 -8.52
N ALA A 44 5.91 -44.72 -8.69
CA ALA A 44 5.21 -43.94 -7.64
C ALA A 44 4.22 -44.70 -6.74
N THR A 45 3.74 -45.90 -7.11
CA THR A 45 2.83 -46.70 -6.28
C THR A 45 3.51 -47.82 -5.49
N HIS A 46 4.83 -47.99 -5.64
CA HIS A 46 5.57 -49.10 -5.06
C HIS A 46 6.56 -48.65 -4.00
N ASP A 47 6.55 -49.34 -2.86
CA ASP A 47 7.55 -49.21 -1.82
C ASP A 47 8.83 -49.95 -2.25
N ILE A 48 10.00 -49.34 -2.06
CA ILE A 48 11.30 -49.95 -2.38
C ILE A 48 12.14 -50.20 -1.12
N TYR A 49 12.77 -51.37 -1.05
CA TYR A 49 13.68 -51.79 0.02
C TYR A 49 15.07 -52.03 -0.54
N ILE A 50 16.04 -51.24 -0.09
CA ILE A 50 17.45 -51.38 -0.45
C ILE A 50 18.17 -52.16 0.65
N ASP A 51 18.70 -53.32 0.31
CA ASP A 51 19.32 -54.26 1.26
C ASP A 51 20.68 -53.75 1.79
N GLN A 52 21.14 -54.31 2.91
CA GLN A 52 22.29 -53.86 3.70
C GLN A 52 23.57 -53.74 2.88
N THR A 53 23.80 -54.65 1.93
CA THR A 53 25.02 -54.70 1.12
C THR A 53 24.86 -54.07 -0.26
N HIS A 54 23.66 -53.60 -0.62
CA HIS A 54 23.35 -53.13 -1.97
C HIS A 54 23.39 -51.61 -2.10
N THR A 55 23.80 -51.12 -3.26
CA THR A 55 23.69 -49.70 -3.62
C THR A 55 22.84 -49.58 -4.89
N LEU A 56 21.78 -48.77 -4.81
CA LEU A 56 20.90 -48.45 -5.93
C LEU A 56 21.35 -47.16 -6.59
N ARG A 57 21.55 -47.18 -7.92
CA ARG A 57 21.96 -45.99 -8.68
C ARG A 57 20.85 -45.52 -9.62
N LEU A 58 20.61 -44.22 -9.67
CA LEU A 58 19.72 -43.62 -10.68
C LEU A 58 20.49 -43.36 -11.98
N ILE A 59 19.82 -43.57 -13.11
CA ILE A 59 20.32 -43.22 -14.45
C ILE A 59 19.34 -42.28 -15.21
N GLY A 60 18.34 -41.80 -14.50
CA GLY A 60 17.28 -40.90 -14.94
C GLY A 60 16.47 -40.45 -13.73
N ASN A 61 15.57 -39.48 -13.92
CA ASN A 61 14.62 -39.10 -12.88
C ASN A 61 13.62 -40.25 -12.66
N GLU A 62 13.37 -40.59 -11.40
CA GLU A 62 12.54 -41.74 -11.02
C GLU A 62 11.51 -41.35 -9.96
N SER A 63 10.50 -42.19 -9.77
CA SER A 63 9.49 -42.00 -8.73
C SER A 63 9.19 -43.31 -7.99
N VAL A 64 8.88 -43.20 -6.70
CA VAL A 64 8.52 -44.32 -5.82
C VAL A 64 7.43 -43.91 -4.83
N LYS A 65 6.75 -44.89 -4.22
CA LYS A 65 5.90 -44.64 -3.05
C LYS A 65 6.82 -44.29 -1.88
N SER A 66 7.34 -45.28 -1.16
CA SER A 66 8.27 -45.05 -0.05
C SER A 66 9.65 -45.64 -0.31
N VAL A 67 10.67 -45.04 0.29
CA VAL A 67 12.04 -45.54 0.29
C VAL A 67 12.35 -46.13 1.65
N PHE A 68 12.79 -47.39 1.68
CA PHE A 68 13.30 -48.07 2.85
C PHE A 68 14.76 -48.43 2.60
N ILE A 69 15.67 -47.92 3.43
CA ILE A 69 17.09 -48.28 3.37
C ILE A 69 17.47 -49.14 4.57
N ASN A 70 18.15 -50.26 4.32
CA ASN A 70 18.74 -51.00 5.41
C ASN A 70 19.98 -50.23 5.89
N ALA A 71 19.89 -49.67 7.10
CA ALA A 71 20.88 -48.78 7.67
C ALA A 71 21.54 -49.35 8.94
N GLU A 72 21.59 -50.68 9.07
CA GLU A 72 22.23 -51.34 10.20
C GLU A 72 23.77 -51.27 10.13
N THR A 73 24.45 -51.73 11.19
CA THR A 73 25.92 -51.68 11.27
C THR A 73 26.57 -52.36 10.07
N GLY A 74 27.54 -51.70 9.45
CA GLY A 74 28.27 -52.21 8.28
C GLY A 74 27.64 -51.88 6.92
N ALA A 75 26.46 -51.25 6.88
CA ALA A 75 25.90 -50.74 5.63
C ALA A 75 26.65 -49.48 5.14
N GLY A 76 26.93 -49.44 3.83
CA GLY A 76 27.51 -48.27 3.13
C GLY A 76 26.46 -47.36 2.50
N GLN A 77 26.82 -46.61 1.46
CA GLN A 77 25.86 -45.80 0.70
C GLN A 77 24.74 -46.67 0.10
N LYS A 78 23.48 -46.26 0.29
CA LYS A 78 22.30 -47.03 -0.14
C LYS A 78 21.72 -46.51 -1.45
N LEU A 79 21.61 -45.19 -1.58
CA LEU A 79 21.01 -44.55 -2.74
C LEU A 79 21.98 -43.56 -3.39
N ASN A 80 22.40 -43.85 -4.62
CA ASN A 80 23.21 -42.97 -5.44
C ASN A 80 22.32 -42.27 -6.47
N LEU A 81 21.99 -40.99 -6.22
CA LEU A 81 21.12 -40.20 -7.09
C LEU A 81 21.76 -39.77 -8.41
N ASN A 82 23.10 -39.79 -8.50
CA ASN A 82 23.84 -39.65 -9.76
C ASN A 82 23.43 -38.47 -10.66
N GLY A 83 23.11 -37.32 -10.06
CA GLY A 83 22.69 -36.11 -10.81
C GLY A 83 21.22 -36.04 -11.19
N PHE A 84 20.42 -37.04 -10.82
CA PHE A 84 18.98 -37.12 -11.07
C PHE A 84 18.15 -36.90 -9.80
N ASP A 85 16.84 -36.72 -10.01
CA ASP A 85 15.86 -36.51 -8.96
C ASP A 85 15.05 -37.79 -8.67
N LEU A 86 14.71 -37.99 -7.39
CA LEU A 86 13.79 -39.05 -6.96
C LEU A 86 12.55 -38.42 -6.35
N GLU A 87 11.39 -38.65 -6.98
CA GLU A 87 10.09 -38.25 -6.44
C GLU A 87 9.55 -39.33 -5.48
N ILE A 88 9.13 -38.91 -4.28
CA ILE A 88 8.68 -39.79 -3.20
C ILE A 88 7.24 -39.43 -2.82
N TYR A 89 6.33 -40.40 -2.96
CA TYR A 89 4.89 -40.24 -2.68
C TYR A 89 4.44 -40.81 -1.33
N GLY A 90 5.34 -41.48 -0.62
CA GLY A 90 5.20 -42.04 0.72
C GLY A 90 6.26 -41.43 1.63
N SER A 91 7.01 -42.26 2.36
CA SER A 91 8.01 -41.83 3.35
C SER A 91 9.44 -42.23 2.98
N LEU A 92 10.41 -41.58 3.63
CA LEU A 92 11.79 -42.05 3.69
C LEU A 92 12.02 -42.71 5.05
N ASN A 93 12.53 -43.94 5.03
CA ASN A 93 12.64 -44.78 6.20
C ASN A 93 13.97 -45.54 6.19
N ALA A 94 14.45 -45.83 7.38
CA ALA A 94 15.55 -46.71 7.66
C ALA A 94 15.05 -47.93 8.45
N PHE A 95 15.66 -49.07 8.19
CA PHE A 95 15.33 -50.33 8.86
C PHE A 95 16.58 -51.17 9.10
N SER A 96 16.42 -52.22 9.90
CA SER A 96 17.43 -53.25 10.17
C SER A 96 16.88 -54.66 9.95
N GLY A 97 17.75 -55.60 9.61
CA GLY A 97 17.37 -56.98 9.30
C GLY A 97 16.78 -57.17 7.90
N ALA A 98 16.19 -58.34 7.64
CA ALA A 98 15.62 -58.67 6.34
C ALA A 98 14.30 -57.93 6.10
N ALA A 99 14.12 -57.34 4.92
CA ALA A 99 12.90 -56.62 4.54
C ALA A 99 11.62 -57.45 4.81
N PRO A 100 10.56 -56.88 5.40
CA PRO A 100 10.36 -55.43 5.65
C PRO A 100 11.18 -54.86 6.82
N GLY A 101 11.86 -55.73 7.59
CA GLY A 101 12.77 -55.35 8.67
C GLY A 101 12.07 -54.72 9.88
N ILE A 102 12.89 -54.23 10.81
CA ILE A 102 12.45 -53.45 11.97
C ILE A 102 12.86 -52.01 11.72
N SER A 103 11.90 -51.08 11.85
CA SER A 103 12.18 -49.64 11.79
C SER A 103 13.32 -49.29 12.74
N SER A 104 14.31 -48.58 12.22
CA SER A 104 15.45 -48.14 13.00
C SER A 104 15.93 -46.80 12.48
N GLY A 105 16.52 -45.98 13.34
CA GLY A 105 17.33 -44.85 12.88
C GLY A 105 18.50 -45.34 12.00
N THR A 106 19.14 -44.42 11.29
CA THR A 106 20.33 -44.76 10.51
C THR A 106 21.57 -44.89 11.41
N TRP A 107 22.42 -45.89 11.14
CA TRP A 107 23.72 -46.02 11.79
C TRP A 107 24.72 -44.94 11.32
N ASN A 108 25.94 -44.94 11.87
CA ASN A 108 26.95 -43.91 11.60
C ASN A 108 27.66 -44.08 10.24
N SER A 109 26.91 -43.98 9.13
CA SER A 109 27.53 -43.85 7.79
C SER A 109 27.88 -42.40 7.48
N GLN A 110 29.01 -42.19 6.81
CA GLN A 110 29.38 -40.88 6.29
C GLN A 110 28.44 -40.43 5.16
N ASN A 111 27.90 -41.34 4.35
CA ASN A 111 27.02 -41.00 3.23
C ASN A 111 25.98 -42.10 3.01
N TRP A 112 24.71 -41.79 3.26
CA TRP A 112 23.59 -42.69 3.00
C TRP A 112 22.97 -42.49 1.62
N ILE A 113 22.82 -41.22 1.21
CA ILE A 113 22.07 -40.82 0.03
C ILE A 113 22.87 -39.74 -0.72
N GLY A 114 22.96 -39.93 -2.03
CA GLY A 114 23.39 -38.93 -2.98
C GLY A 114 24.90 -38.69 -2.99
N ASN A 115 25.38 -38.28 -4.15
CA ASN A 115 26.77 -37.91 -4.41
C ASN A 115 26.87 -36.64 -5.30
N SER A 116 25.73 -35.98 -5.56
CA SER A 116 25.63 -34.83 -6.46
C SER A 116 24.96 -33.66 -5.76
N ILE A 117 25.52 -32.46 -5.96
CA ILE A 117 24.95 -31.21 -5.46
C ILE A 117 23.68 -30.78 -6.21
N THR A 118 23.38 -31.40 -7.36
CA THR A 118 22.21 -31.08 -8.18
C THR A 118 21.03 -32.01 -7.93
N SER A 119 21.26 -33.18 -7.34
CA SER A 119 20.24 -34.21 -7.14
C SER A 119 19.27 -33.84 -6.02
N LYS A 120 17.99 -34.13 -6.23
CA LYS A 120 16.93 -33.83 -5.25
C LYS A 120 16.16 -35.08 -4.83
N LEU A 121 15.80 -35.12 -3.56
CA LEU A 121 14.64 -35.89 -3.10
C LEU A 121 13.44 -34.95 -3.09
N ILE A 122 12.37 -35.30 -3.81
CA ILE A 122 11.17 -34.46 -3.95
C ILE A 122 9.98 -35.17 -3.33
N PHE A 123 9.46 -34.69 -2.21
CA PHE A 123 8.27 -35.24 -1.58
C PHE A 123 7.01 -34.63 -2.19
N LYS A 124 6.17 -35.47 -2.81
CA LYS A 124 4.96 -35.06 -3.54
C LYS A 124 3.73 -35.82 -3.08
N GLY A 125 2.54 -35.39 -3.49
CA GLY A 125 1.29 -36.11 -3.23
C GLY A 125 0.60 -35.70 -1.92
N THR A 126 -0.19 -36.61 -1.37
CA THR A 126 -1.18 -36.27 -0.33
C THR A 126 -0.59 -36.10 1.07
N SER A 127 -1.36 -35.46 1.96
CA SER A 127 -0.97 -35.24 3.35
C SER A 127 -0.57 -36.52 4.09
N ARG A 128 0.58 -36.52 4.76
CA ARG A 128 1.14 -37.69 5.47
C ARG A 128 2.39 -37.34 6.28
N ILE A 129 2.83 -38.29 7.11
CA ILE A 129 4.15 -38.27 7.73
C ILE A 129 5.17 -38.81 6.72
N ILE A 130 6.21 -38.04 6.42
CA ILE A 130 7.24 -38.38 5.42
C ILE A 130 8.56 -38.83 6.04
N ILE A 131 8.83 -38.44 7.28
CA ILE A 131 9.96 -38.91 8.09
C ILE A 131 9.38 -39.33 9.46
N PRO A 132 8.91 -40.59 9.60
CA PRO A 132 8.25 -41.06 10.82
C PRO A 132 9.21 -41.17 12.02
N LEU A 133 8.66 -41.01 13.22
CA LEU A 133 9.40 -41.17 14.47
C LEU A 133 10.07 -42.56 14.55
N GLY A 134 11.36 -42.61 14.88
CA GLY A 134 12.16 -43.82 14.97
C GLY A 134 12.51 -44.50 13.64
N ALA A 135 12.11 -43.91 12.50
CA ALA A 135 12.36 -44.44 11.16
C ALA A 135 13.50 -43.72 10.43
N TRP A 136 14.16 -42.74 11.05
CA TRP A 136 15.28 -42.02 10.43
C TRP A 136 16.22 -41.44 11.47
N SER A 137 17.41 -41.02 11.05
CA SER A 137 18.29 -40.18 11.87
C SER A 137 19.15 -39.25 11.00
N GLY A 138 19.47 -38.06 11.52
CA GLY A 138 20.24 -37.03 10.82
C GLY A 138 21.77 -37.16 10.94
N PHE A 139 22.32 -38.37 11.14
CA PHE A 139 23.73 -38.53 11.52
C PHE A 139 24.76 -38.44 10.39
N SER A 140 24.33 -38.52 9.12
CA SER A 140 25.26 -38.44 7.99
C SER A 140 26.09 -37.15 8.01
N THR A 141 27.33 -37.20 7.51
CA THR A 141 28.20 -36.02 7.39
C THR A 141 28.36 -35.55 5.95
N ASN A 142 28.32 -36.49 4.99
CA ASN A 142 28.71 -36.28 3.59
C ASN A 142 27.62 -36.69 2.59
N SER A 143 26.37 -36.90 3.03
CA SER A 143 25.26 -37.07 2.08
C SER A 143 25.13 -35.81 1.19
N ARG A 144 25.02 -36.00 -0.13
CA ARG A 144 24.97 -34.90 -1.11
C ARG A 144 23.71 -35.00 -1.96
N TYR A 145 22.67 -34.30 -1.49
CA TYR A 145 21.40 -34.09 -2.17
C TYR A 145 20.67 -32.91 -1.52
N SER A 146 19.74 -32.32 -2.25
CA SER A 146 18.78 -31.33 -1.73
C SER A 146 17.41 -31.96 -1.52
N VAL A 147 16.59 -31.34 -0.67
CA VAL A 147 15.23 -31.79 -0.39
C VAL A 147 14.24 -30.72 -0.85
N VAL A 148 13.23 -31.15 -1.60
CA VAL A 148 12.12 -30.30 -2.01
C VAL A 148 10.81 -30.89 -1.50
N PHE A 149 10.01 -30.08 -0.83
CA PHE A 149 8.64 -30.41 -0.43
C PHE A 149 7.69 -29.75 -1.43
N ASP A 150 7.02 -30.56 -2.25
CA ASP A 150 6.08 -30.12 -3.30
C ASP A 150 4.80 -31.00 -3.31
N PRO A 151 4.07 -31.11 -2.17
CA PRO A 151 2.86 -31.92 -2.07
C PRO A 151 1.67 -31.30 -2.83
N GLY A 152 1.73 -30.02 -3.19
CA GLY A 152 0.64 -29.26 -3.78
C GLY A 152 -0.15 -28.46 -2.74
N SER A 153 -0.97 -27.52 -3.24
CA SER A 153 -1.77 -26.64 -2.38
C SER A 153 -2.74 -27.44 -1.49
N GLY A 154 -2.85 -27.03 -0.22
CA GLY A 154 -3.72 -27.65 0.77
C GLY A 154 -3.29 -29.03 1.28
N GLN A 155 -2.12 -29.52 0.88
CA GLN A 155 -1.54 -30.77 1.40
C GLN A 155 -0.49 -30.48 2.48
N GLU A 156 -0.36 -31.42 3.43
CA GLU A 156 0.50 -31.27 4.62
C GLU A 156 1.49 -32.44 4.76
N LEU A 157 2.78 -32.17 4.75
CA LEU A 157 3.82 -33.16 4.99
C LEU A 157 4.43 -32.97 6.38
N THR A 158 4.41 -34.02 7.20
CA THR A 158 4.95 -33.97 8.56
C THR A 158 6.31 -34.66 8.64
N ILE A 159 7.26 -34.01 9.31
CA ILE A 159 8.52 -34.62 9.76
C ILE A 159 8.50 -34.81 11.28
N GLU A 160 8.95 -35.97 11.74
CA GLU A 160 9.03 -36.33 13.16
C GLU A 160 10.46 -36.72 13.59
N GLU A 161 11.41 -36.84 12.65
CA GLU A 161 12.85 -37.03 12.93
C GLU A 161 13.71 -35.99 12.20
N PRO A 162 14.94 -35.70 12.67
CA PRO A 162 15.85 -34.77 12.02
C PRO A 162 16.17 -35.15 10.59
N PHE A 163 16.16 -34.16 9.70
CA PHE A 163 16.48 -34.34 8.29
C PHE A 163 17.73 -33.54 7.96
N LYS A 164 18.73 -34.20 7.36
CA LYS A 164 19.97 -33.55 6.91
C LYS A 164 20.09 -33.53 5.39
N SER A 165 20.45 -32.40 4.81
CA SER A 165 20.62 -32.23 3.36
C SER A 165 21.63 -31.12 3.00
N LEU A 166 21.80 -30.81 1.72
CA LEU A 166 22.52 -29.63 1.24
C LEU A 166 21.65 -28.37 1.29
N SER A 167 20.36 -28.50 0.95
CA SER A 167 19.37 -27.43 1.01
C SER A 167 17.96 -27.99 1.17
N PHE A 168 17.07 -27.17 1.72
CA PHE A 168 15.65 -27.45 1.83
C PHE A 168 14.84 -26.37 1.11
N THR A 169 13.82 -26.79 0.37
CA THR A 169 12.87 -25.89 -0.27
C THR A 169 11.45 -26.39 -0.02
N ILE A 170 10.61 -25.57 0.62
CA ILE A 170 9.16 -25.79 0.61
C ILE A 170 8.62 -25.02 -0.58
N LYS A 171 8.27 -25.76 -1.63
CA LYS A 171 7.82 -25.21 -2.90
C LYS A 171 6.30 -25.00 -2.94
N SER A 172 5.54 -25.88 -2.30
CA SER A 172 4.09 -25.76 -2.20
C SER A 172 3.55 -26.46 -0.94
N GLY A 173 2.29 -26.18 -0.59
CA GLY A 173 1.61 -26.81 0.55
C GLY A 173 2.26 -26.45 1.89
N THR A 174 2.09 -27.34 2.87
CA THR A 174 2.55 -27.13 4.24
C THR A 174 3.52 -28.22 4.64
N VAL A 175 4.63 -27.85 5.27
CA VAL A 175 5.49 -28.77 6.02
C VAL A 175 5.32 -28.53 7.51
N ILE A 176 5.13 -29.59 8.28
CA ILE A 176 4.98 -29.56 9.73
C ILE A 176 6.20 -30.20 10.37
N GLN A 177 6.97 -29.41 11.11
CA GLN A 177 8.04 -29.87 11.99
C GLN A 177 7.46 -30.14 13.38
N LYS A 178 7.11 -31.40 13.62
CA LYS A 178 6.34 -31.82 14.80
C LYS A 178 7.26 -32.25 15.93
N LEU A 179 7.17 -31.56 17.06
CA LEU A 179 8.02 -31.81 18.23
C LEU A 179 7.78 -33.23 18.79
N ASP A 180 8.85 -33.99 19.00
CA ASP A 180 8.75 -35.26 19.72
C ASP A 180 8.62 -34.99 21.23
N THR A 181 7.42 -35.27 21.75
CA THR A 181 7.06 -35.09 23.15
C THR A 181 7.17 -36.38 23.97
N SER A 182 7.62 -37.49 23.35
CA SER A 182 7.85 -38.75 24.06
C SER A 182 9.09 -38.70 24.98
N VAL A 183 9.95 -37.71 24.80
CA VAL A 183 11.16 -37.45 25.58
C VAL A 183 11.11 -36.09 26.28
N ILE A 184 11.87 -35.91 27.37
CA ILE A 184 11.94 -34.66 28.15
C ILE A 184 13.41 -34.23 28.32
N PRO A 185 13.80 -33.00 27.88
CA PRO A 185 12.99 -32.07 27.11
C PRO A 185 12.59 -32.67 25.74
N GLY A 186 11.47 -32.21 25.17
CA GLY A 186 11.02 -32.66 23.86
C GLY A 186 12.06 -32.39 22.77
N ASN A 187 12.17 -33.29 21.79
CA ASN A 187 13.21 -33.25 20.77
C ASN A 187 12.68 -32.67 19.45
N CYS A 188 13.41 -31.74 18.85
CA CYS A 188 13.01 -31.12 17.60
C CYS A 188 13.46 -31.96 16.39
N PRO A 189 12.59 -32.22 15.39
CA PRO A 189 13.01 -32.78 14.10
C PRO A 189 13.82 -31.76 13.28
N THR A 190 15.06 -31.49 13.70
CA THR A 190 15.86 -30.40 13.13
C THR A 190 16.09 -30.55 11.63
N PHE A 191 15.87 -29.45 10.90
CA PHE A 191 16.44 -29.29 9.58
C PHE A 191 17.93 -28.96 9.74
N SER A 192 18.79 -29.89 9.38
CA SER A 192 20.25 -29.73 9.50
C SER A 192 20.94 -29.78 8.16
N PHE A 193 22.14 -29.23 8.08
CA PHE A 193 22.90 -29.21 6.83
C PHE A 193 24.15 -30.07 6.88
N ASN A 194 24.65 -30.41 5.69
CA ASN A 194 25.90 -31.12 5.52
C ASN A 194 27.06 -30.38 6.24
N ASN A 195 27.86 -31.13 6.99
CA ASN A 195 28.96 -30.61 7.81
C ASN A 195 30.34 -31.07 7.32
N GLU A 196 30.45 -31.53 6.06
CA GLU A 196 31.71 -31.81 5.38
C GLU A 196 32.51 -30.52 5.18
N THR A 197 33.59 -30.37 5.95
CA THR A 197 34.39 -29.13 5.96
C THR A 197 35.40 -29.05 4.81
N THR A 198 35.79 -30.18 4.25
CA THR A 198 36.74 -30.26 3.12
C THR A 198 36.18 -29.69 1.83
N VAL A 199 34.84 -29.74 1.65
CA VAL A 199 34.15 -29.26 0.44
C VAL A 199 33.44 -27.93 0.71
N TYR A 200 32.75 -27.79 1.83
CA TYR A 200 31.88 -26.64 2.13
C TYR A 200 32.46 -25.68 3.17
N GLY A 201 33.72 -25.88 3.57
CA GLY A 201 34.38 -25.07 4.60
C GLY A 201 33.81 -25.30 6.00
N THR A 202 34.37 -24.59 6.98
CA THR A 202 34.03 -24.73 8.41
C THR A 202 32.94 -23.78 8.90
N GLY A 203 32.57 -22.77 8.12
CA GLY A 203 31.61 -21.72 8.51
C GLY A 203 30.14 -22.06 8.22
N PRO A 204 29.25 -21.07 8.22
CA PRO A 204 27.84 -21.29 7.87
C PRO A 204 27.66 -21.92 6.48
N PHE A 205 26.73 -22.88 6.37
CA PHE A 205 26.43 -23.56 5.12
C PHE A 205 24.98 -24.03 5.08
N GLY A 206 24.42 -24.12 3.87
CA GLY A 206 23.09 -24.63 3.62
C GLY A 206 22.03 -23.53 3.60
N GLU A 207 20.97 -23.81 2.84
CA GLU A 207 19.90 -22.87 2.57
C GLU A 207 18.54 -23.52 2.83
N PHE A 208 17.65 -22.77 3.48
CA PHE A 208 16.26 -23.13 3.67
C PHE A 208 15.37 -22.06 3.03
N VAL A 209 14.53 -22.47 2.07
CA VAL A 209 13.62 -21.57 1.35
C VAL A 209 12.16 -21.97 1.57
N ILE A 210 11.32 -20.99 1.87
CA ILE A 210 9.86 -21.11 1.85
C ILE A 210 9.36 -20.24 0.71
N GLU A 211 8.91 -20.86 -0.37
CA GLU A 211 8.45 -20.16 -1.57
C GLU A 211 7.04 -19.55 -1.41
N SER A 212 6.63 -18.76 -2.39
CA SER A 212 5.31 -18.15 -2.41
C SER A 212 4.19 -19.21 -2.40
N GLY A 213 3.23 -19.09 -1.48
CA GLY A 213 2.13 -20.05 -1.30
C GLY A 213 2.49 -21.31 -0.51
N ALA A 214 3.75 -21.46 -0.08
CA ALA A 214 4.19 -22.52 0.80
C ALA A 214 4.18 -22.10 2.28
N THR A 215 4.08 -23.08 3.18
CA THR A 215 4.04 -22.87 4.63
C THR A 215 4.99 -23.82 5.36
N LEU A 216 5.76 -23.30 6.32
CA LEU A 216 6.38 -24.09 7.38
C LEU A 216 5.62 -23.87 8.69
N ILE A 217 5.24 -24.95 9.38
CA ILE A 217 4.77 -24.91 10.77
C ILE A 217 5.81 -25.59 11.64
N SER A 218 6.27 -24.93 12.71
CA SER A 218 7.21 -25.51 13.67
C SER A 218 6.68 -25.48 15.10
N ASP A 219 6.67 -26.66 15.72
CA ASP A 219 6.33 -26.85 17.13
C ASP A 219 7.51 -26.57 18.08
N CYS A 220 8.70 -26.35 17.54
CA CYS A 220 9.92 -26.33 18.31
C CYS A 220 10.22 -24.95 18.94
N ASN A 221 10.88 -24.98 20.10
CA ASN A 221 11.48 -23.79 20.73
C ASN A 221 12.93 -23.55 20.28
N SER A 222 13.67 -24.61 20.03
CA SER A 222 15.07 -24.54 19.64
C SER A 222 15.34 -25.58 18.58
N GLU A 223 16.48 -25.47 17.92
CA GLU A 223 16.94 -26.48 16.96
C GLU A 223 15.95 -26.65 15.79
N ILE A 224 15.22 -25.59 15.41
CA ILE A 224 14.37 -25.58 14.22
C ILE A 224 15.25 -25.83 12.98
N LEU A 225 16.36 -25.10 12.90
CA LEU A 225 17.29 -25.10 11.79
C LEU A 225 18.69 -24.68 12.25
N PHE A 226 19.71 -25.42 11.82
CA PHE A 226 21.13 -25.04 11.92
C PHE A 226 21.97 -25.86 10.91
N ARG A 227 23.26 -25.55 10.70
CA ARG A 227 24.16 -26.47 9.98
C ARG A 227 24.57 -27.64 10.86
N SER A 228 25.18 -27.34 12.00
CA SER A 228 25.60 -28.31 13.01
C SER A 228 25.53 -27.72 14.41
N SER A 229 25.89 -28.48 15.45
CA SER A 229 25.67 -28.16 16.87
C SER A 229 26.05 -26.76 17.35
N SER A 230 26.95 -26.06 16.64
CA SER A 230 27.35 -24.68 16.96
C SER A 230 27.62 -23.82 15.73
N ILE A 231 27.19 -24.28 14.55
CA ILE A 231 27.42 -23.58 13.27
C ILE A 231 26.08 -23.37 12.60
N SER A 232 25.77 -22.12 12.26
CA SER A 232 24.50 -21.74 11.68
C SER A 232 24.34 -22.21 10.23
N ALA A 233 23.09 -22.23 9.76
CA ALA A 233 22.79 -22.28 8.34
C ALA A 233 23.36 -21.04 7.63
N LEU A 234 23.64 -21.12 6.33
CA LEU A 234 24.04 -19.91 5.59
C LEU A 234 22.86 -18.96 5.41
N ASN A 235 21.73 -19.47 4.93
CA ASN A 235 20.56 -18.66 4.56
C ASN A 235 19.26 -19.27 5.10
N PHE A 236 18.40 -18.40 5.62
CA PHE A 236 16.97 -18.67 5.80
C PHE A 236 16.16 -17.63 5.01
N ASP A 237 15.49 -18.07 3.95
CA ASP A 237 14.70 -17.24 3.04
C ASP A 237 13.21 -17.59 3.12
N LEU A 238 12.44 -16.71 3.74
CA LEU A 238 10.99 -16.69 3.71
C LEU A 238 10.57 -15.69 2.63
N GLN A 239 10.23 -16.20 1.45
CA GLN A 239 9.93 -15.37 0.28
C GLN A 239 8.59 -14.65 0.40
N ASN A 240 8.40 -13.63 -0.43
CA ASN A 240 7.13 -12.92 -0.50
C ASN A 240 5.97 -13.88 -0.87
N GLY A 241 4.93 -13.90 -0.03
CA GLY A 241 3.80 -14.83 -0.12
C GLY A 241 4.05 -16.22 0.50
N GLY A 242 5.26 -16.51 1.00
CA GLY A 242 5.53 -17.66 1.86
C GLY A 242 5.09 -17.40 3.30
N THR A 243 4.82 -18.46 4.06
CA THR A 243 4.36 -18.37 5.46
C THR A 243 5.23 -19.20 6.41
N LEU A 244 5.62 -18.60 7.53
CA LEU A 244 6.28 -19.29 8.66
C LEU A 244 5.37 -19.21 9.88
N ILE A 245 4.95 -20.35 10.41
CA ILE A 245 4.13 -20.45 11.61
C ILE A 245 4.95 -21.03 12.77
N LEU A 246 4.97 -20.32 13.90
CA LEU A 246 5.74 -20.70 15.09
C LEU A 246 4.80 -20.96 16.27
N GLU A 247 4.76 -22.22 16.73
CA GLU A 247 3.93 -22.66 17.85
C GLU A 247 4.71 -22.66 19.18
N GLY A 248 6.04 -22.76 19.14
CA GLY A 248 6.93 -22.74 20.31
C GLY A 248 6.89 -21.41 21.07
N ASN A 249 7.09 -21.45 22.40
CA ASN A 249 7.15 -20.27 23.28
C ASN A 249 8.33 -19.31 22.99
N ALA A 250 9.50 -19.84 22.61
CA ALA A 250 10.70 -19.04 22.37
C ALA A 250 11.51 -19.61 21.20
N PRO A 251 10.95 -19.59 19.97
CA PRO A 251 11.51 -20.25 18.80
C PRO A 251 12.89 -19.69 18.42
N ARG A 252 13.80 -20.58 18.01
CA ARG A 252 15.14 -20.24 17.54
C ARG A 252 15.48 -20.87 16.21
N ILE A 253 15.94 -20.03 15.27
CA ILE A 253 16.52 -20.44 13.99
C ILE A 253 17.96 -19.92 13.98
N GLU A 254 18.91 -20.78 13.66
CA GLU A 254 20.33 -20.41 13.61
C GLU A 254 20.74 -20.27 12.15
N ALA A 255 20.77 -19.03 11.66
CA ALA A 255 21.18 -18.68 10.30
C ALA A 255 22.08 -17.44 10.30
N ALA A 256 23.11 -17.46 9.46
CA ALA A 256 24.01 -16.32 9.25
C ALA A 256 23.35 -15.19 8.46
N ASN A 257 22.34 -15.49 7.64
CA ASN A 257 21.57 -14.51 6.88
C ASN A 257 20.07 -14.84 6.91
N PHE A 258 19.25 -13.83 7.16
CA PHE A 258 17.79 -13.91 7.10
C PHE A 258 17.24 -13.02 5.98
N GLN A 259 16.30 -13.56 5.21
CA GLN A 259 15.43 -12.81 4.32
C GLN A 259 13.99 -13.13 4.69
N LEU A 260 13.33 -12.26 5.45
CA LEU A 260 11.98 -12.51 5.99
C LEU A 260 10.94 -11.67 5.26
N ASN A 261 10.81 -11.93 3.95
CA ASN A 261 9.93 -11.20 3.04
C ASN A 261 8.49 -11.71 2.99
N GLY A 262 8.20 -12.86 3.60
CA GLY A 262 6.84 -13.40 3.74
C GLY A 262 6.17 -13.06 5.06
N LYS A 263 5.14 -13.85 5.42
CA LYS A 263 4.36 -13.67 6.65
C LYS A 263 4.85 -14.59 7.76
N ILE A 264 5.12 -14.03 8.93
CA ILE A 264 5.38 -14.80 10.16
C ILE A 264 4.11 -14.79 10.99
N ILE A 265 3.64 -15.96 11.40
CA ILE A 265 2.45 -16.13 12.24
C ILE A 265 2.87 -16.77 13.56
N ILE A 266 2.51 -16.14 14.66
CA ILE A 266 2.76 -16.63 16.01
C ILE A 266 1.46 -17.24 16.57
N ARG A 267 1.52 -18.54 16.91
CA ARG A 267 0.40 -19.33 17.43
C ARG A 267 0.80 -20.12 18.67
N GLY A 268 -0.17 -20.85 19.23
CA GLY A 268 0.07 -21.81 20.30
C GLY A 268 0.71 -21.22 21.54
N GLY A 269 1.57 -22.02 22.17
CA GLY A 269 2.25 -21.67 23.43
C GLY A 269 1.36 -21.76 24.67
N SER A 270 2.02 -21.84 25.82
CA SER A 270 1.38 -21.95 27.14
C SER A 270 1.65 -20.75 28.04
N VAL A 271 2.59 -19.89 27.65
CA VAL A 271 3.03 -18.70 28.37
C VAL A 271 3.31 -17.58 27.37
N THR A 272 3.55 -16.37 27.88
CA THR A 272 4.08 -15.26 27.08
C THR A 272 5.26 -15.72 26.23
N LYS A 273 5.14 -15.48 24.93
CA LYS A 273 6.08 -15.92 23.91
C LYS A 273 7.15 -14.85 23.69
N ASN A 274 8.31 -15.28 23.23
CA ASN A 274 9.34 -14.41 22.69
C ASN A 274 9.31 -14.47 21.17
N PHE A 275 9.60 -13.34 20.54
CA PHE A 275 9.83 -13.30 19.11
C PHE A 275 10.99 -14.23 18.69
N LEU A 276 10.98 -14.65 17.42
CA LEU A 276 12.02 -15.47 16.82
C LEU A 276 13.41 -14.87 17.10
N THR A 277 14.37 -15.72 17.49
CA THR A 277 15.73 -15.29 17.82
C THR A 277 16.78 -16.31 17.37
N SER A 278 18.05 -16.00 17.61
CA SER A 278 19.20 -16.86 17.36
C SER A 278 20.11 -16.88 18.58
N SER A 279 20.95 -17.91 18.72
CA SER A 279 21.85 -18.11 19.86
C SER A 279 23.29 -18.37 19.47
N PHE A 280 23.55 -18.81 18.24
CA PHE A 280 24.91 -19.14 17.80
C PHE A 280 25.74 -17.88 17.57
N ALA A 281 27.04 -17.97 17.81
CA ALA A 281 27.96 -16.84 17.67
C ALA A 281 28.12 -16.36 16.21
N ASP A 282 27.87 -17.24 15.24
CA ASP A 282 27.92 -16.94 13.81
C ASP A 282 26.54 -16.67 13.19
N ALA A 283 25.46 -16.74 13.97
CA ALA A 283 24.11 -16.42 13.54
C ALA A 283 23.78 -14.94 13.79
N VAL A 284 22.90 -14.38 12.96
CA VAL A 284 22.41 -13.01 13.11
C VAL A 284 21.00 -13.02 13.70
N LEU A 285 20.62 -11.97 14.44
CA LEU A 285 19.27 -11.87 14.98
C LEU A 285 18.27 -11.49 13.87
N PRO A 286 17.12 -12.18 13.75
CA PRO A 286 16.11 -11.87 12.74
C PRO A 286 15.31 -10.61 13.14
N GLN A 287 15.82 -9.44 12.79
CA GLN A 287 15.22 -8.16 13.21
C GLN A 287 14.48 -7.40 12.10
N SER A 288 14.56 -7.87 10.85
CA SER A 288 13.88 -7.25 9.71
C SER A 288 12.87 -8.22 9.12
N ILE A 289 11.60 -7.82 9.09
CA ILE A 289 10.49 -8.65 8.64
C ILE A 289 9.51 -7.85 7.78
N ARG A 290 8.79 -8.55 6.89
CA ARG A 290 7.65 -7.97 6.19
C ARG A 290 6.41 -7.96 7.07
N ASP A 291 5.78 -9.10 7.27
CA ASP A 291 4.50 -9.20 7.98
C ASP A 291 4.62 -10.06 9.25
N LEU A 292 3.97 -9.63 10.33
CA LEU A 292 3.84 -10.39 11.57
C LEU A 292 2.39 -10.43 12.04
N GLU A 293 1.90 -11.63 12.28
CA GLU A 293 0.56 -11.85 12.82
C GLU A 293 0.60 -12.61 14.15
N LEU A 294 -0.12 -12.12 15.15
CA LEU A 294 -0.37 -12.81 16.40
C LEU A 294 -1.79 -13.40 16.40
N GLN A 295 -1.88 -14.69 16.10
CA GLN A 295 -3.12 -15.47 16.12
C GLN A 295 -3.37 -16.15 17.49
N GLY A 296 -2.30 -16.43 18.23
CA GLY A 296 -2.38 -17.13 19.52
C GLY A 296 -3.00 -16.32 20.66
N PRO A 297 -3.40 -16.99 21.76
CA PRO A 297 -3.92 -16.33 22.95
C PRO A 297 -2.84 -15.78 23.89
N GLN A 298 -1.58 -16.15 23.66
CA GLN A 298 -0.45 -15.72 24.48
C GLN A 298 0.09 -14.38 24.02
N ASN A 299 0.54 -13.56 24.97
CA ASN A 299 1.24 -12.32 24.65
C ASN A 299 2.58 -12.61 23.95
N LEU A 300 3.08 -11.67 23.16
CA LEU A 300 4.34 -11.78 22.43
C LEU A 300 5.28 -10.62 22.76
N ASN A 301 6.44 -10.92 23.32
CA ASN A 301 7.54 -9.95 23.46
C ASN A 301 8.19 -9.73 22.09
N LEU A 302 8.04 -8.51 21.55
CA LEU A 302 8.80 -8.09 20.36
C LEU A 302 10.28 -7.83 20.72
N PRO A 303 11.20 -7.93 19.75
CA PRO A 303 12.61 -7.65 20.00
C PRO A 303 12.82 -6.17 20.34
N ASN A 304 13.96 -5.86 20.96
CA ASN A 304 14.32 -4.47 21.31
C ASN A 304 14.48 -3.57 20.07
N GLN A 305 14.74 -4.16 18.91
CA GLN A 305 14.83 -3.48 17.62
C GLN A 305 14.09 -4.32 16.58
N LEU A 306 13.17 -3.68 15.86
CA LEU A 306 12.39 -4.31 14.80
C LEU A 306 12.30 -3.38 13.60
N PHE A 307 12.67 -3.88 12.43
CA PHE A 307 12.47 -3.22 11.13
C PHE A 307 11.29 -3.88 10.44
N LEU A 308 10.23 -3.11 10.20
CA LEU A 308 8.99 -3.60 9.61
C LEU A 308 8.84 -3.06 8.18
N LEU A 309 8.58 -3.96 7.22
CA LEU A 309 8.33 -3.62 5.81
C LEU A 309 6.87 -3.77 5.38
N GLY A 310 6.06 -4.51 6.15
CA GLY A 310 4.64 -4.75 5.94
C GLY A 310 3.84 -4.47 7.20
N ASN A 311 2.92 -5.36 7.57
CA ASN A 311 1.91 -5.13 8.60
C ASN A 311 2.22 -5.83 9.93
N LEU A 312 1.72 -5.24 11.04
CA LEU A 312 1.57 -5.93 12.32
C LEU A 312 0.08 -6.20 12.58
N GLU A 313 -0.28 -7.46 12.72
CA GLU A 313 -1.68 -7.88 12.85
C GLU A 313 -1.89 -8.67 14.14
N LYS A 314 -2.88 -8.27 14.95
CA LYS A 314 -3.41 -9.06 16.06
C LYS A 314 -4.80 -9.58 15.66
N SER A 315 -4.84 -10.77 15.11
CA SER A 315 -6.07 -11.50 14.81
C SER A 315 -6.55 -12.37 15.98
N GLY A 316 -5.64 -12.70 16.92
CA GLY A 316 -5.92 -13.46 18.14
C GLY A 316 -6.26 -12.62 19.37
N THR A 317 -6.28 -13.27 20.53
CA THR A 317 -6.57 -12.64 21.84
C THR A 317 -5.32 -12.21 22.60
N GLY A 318 -4.14 -12.75 22.29
CA GLY A 318 -2.87 -12.34 22.89
C GLY A 318 -2.44 -10.94 22.46
N ASN A 319 -1.64 -10.25 23.27
CA ASN A 319 -1.17 -8.88 22.99
C ASN A 319 0.31 -8.84 22.60
N PHE A 320 0.65 -7.92 21.69
CA PHE A 320 2.05 -7.54 21.48
C PHE A 320 2.56 -6.72 22.67
N ILE A 321 3.71 -7.10 23.21
CA ILE A 321 4.45 -6.38 24.23
C ILE A 321 5.58 -5.63 23.52
N THR A 322 5.46 -4.30 23.43
CA THR A 322 6.30 -3.44 22.58
C THR A 322 6.97 -2.27 23.32
N ASN A 323 6.83 -2.24 24.65
CA ASN A 323 7.37 -1.20 25.54
C ASN A 323 8.91 -1.16 25.59
N THR A 324 9.60 -2.19 25.11
CA THR A 324 11.07 -2.19 24.97
C THR A 324 11.53 -2.06 23.52
N THR A 325 10.61 -2.06 22.56
CA THR A 325 10.89 -2.11 21.12
C THR A 325 11.13 -0.72 20.56
N SER A 326 12.25 -0.54 19.87
CA SER A 326 12.44 0.51 18.88
C SER A 326 11.96 -0.01 17.52
N LEU A 327 10.84 0.52 17.03
CA LEU A 327 10.22 0.12 15.78
C LEU A 327 10.65 1.07 14.65
N THR A 328 11.26 0.51 13.61
CA THR A 328 11.57 1.24 12.38
C THR A 328 10.63 0.80 11.27
N LEU A 329 9.85 1.75 10.75
CA LEU A 329 8.97 1.55 9.61
C LEU A 329 9.71 1.94 8.33
N MET A 330 9.76 1.02 7.36
CA MET A 330 10.48 1.23 6.11
C MET A 330 9.83 0.50 4.93
N GLY A 331 10.40 0.68 3.74
CA GLY A 331 9.83 0.14 2.51
C GLY A 331 8.82 1.09 1.85
N SER A 332 8.41 0.73 0.64
CA SER A 332 7.65 1.59 -0.28
C SER A 332 6.13 1.33 -0.30
N ASN A 333 5.66 0.32 0.40
CA ASN A 333 4.24 -0.05 0.43
C ASN A 333 3.56 0.55 1.67
N ASP A 334 2.24 0.62 1.63
CA ASP A 334 1.44 0.97 2.80
C ASP A 334 1.67 -0.06 3.91
N GLN A 335 1.61 0.40 5.16
CA GLN A 335 1.82 -0.42 6.34
C GLN A 335 0.76 -0.13 7.38
N GLU A 336 0.20 -1.19 7.95
CA GLU A 336 -0.90 -1.11 8.90
C GLU A 336 -0.57 -1.80 10.22
N ILE A 337 -1.03 -1.21 11.32
CA ILE A 337 -1.20 -1.89 12.60
C ILE A 337 -2.67 -2.27 12.71
N LEU A 338 -2.97 -3.54 12.95
CA LEU A 338 -4.32 -4.08 12.92
C LEU A 338 -4.66 -4.81 14.22
N GLY A 339 -5.79 -4.46 14.83
CA GLY A 339 -6.37 -5.21 15.95
C GLY A 339 -5.83 -4.87 17.36
N PHE A 340 -4.97 -3.85 17.51
CA PHE A 340 -4.48 -3.39 18.82
C PHE A 340 -3.92 -1.95 18.80
N PRO A 341 -3.90 -1.25 19.94
CA PRO A 341 -3.21 0.03 20.07
C PRO A 341 -1.69 -0.12 20.15
N LEU A 342 -0.97 0.61 19.29
CA LEU A 342 0.48 0.59 19.27
C LEU A 342 1.07 1.47 20.40
N ASN A 343 1.69 0.82 21.38
CA ASN A 343 2.35 1.43 22.55
C ASN A 343 3.85 1.11 22.55
N VAL A 344 4.63 1.82 21.74
CA VAL A 344 6.01 1.46 21.42
C VAL A 344 7.04 2.33 22.15
N ARG A 345 8.24 1.80 22.42
CA ARG A 345 9.29 2.58 23.10
C ARG A 345 9.76 3.75 22.26
N ASP A 346 10.22 3.46 21.05
CA ASP A 346 10.72 4.41 20.07
C ASP A 346 10.09 4.09 18.71
N LEU A 347 9.77 5.12 17.93
CA LEU A 347 9.28 4.98 16.56
C LEU A 347 10.18 5.75 15.60
N ILE A 348 10.63 5.08 14.54
CA ILE A 348 11.39 5.68 13.45
C ILE A 348 10.58 5.52 12.17
N LEU A 349 10.15 6.64 11.58
CA LEU A 349 9.52 6.66 10.27
C LEU A 349 10.59 6.93 9.20
N ASN A 350 10.87 5.91 8.39
CA ASN A 350 11.78 5.98 7.25
C ASN A 350 11.17 5.26 6.04
N LYS A 351 10.03 5.78 5.58
CA LYS A 351 9.29 5.19 4.46
C LYS A 351 9.54 6.01 3.19
N PRO A 352 10.33 5.51 2.22
CA PRO A 352 10.50 6.18 0.93
C PRO A 352 9.22 6.18 0.08
N GLY A 353 8.23 5.36 0.42
CA GLY A 353 6.92 5.31 -0.23
C GLY A 353 5.87 4.64 0.67
N GLY A 354 4.61 4.77 0.26
CA GLY A 354 3.45 4.30 1.01
C GLY A 354 3.19 5.10 2.29
N ILE A 355 2.06 4.82 2.92
CA ILE A 355 1.56 5.50 4.13
C ILE A 355 1.58 4.52 5.30
N PHE A 356 1.94 5.02 6.48
CA PHE A 356 1.79 4.27 7.72
C PHE A 356 0.43 4.58 8.37
N TYR A 357 -0.34 3.53 8.66
CA TYR A 357 -1.64 3.57 9.32
C TYR A 357 -1.59 2.86 10.67
N PRO A 358 -1.51 3.61 11.79
CA PRO A 358 -1.63 3.02 13.13
C PRO A 358 -3.02 2.42 13.39
N ASN A 359 -4.06 2.92 12.69
CA ASN A 359 -5.48 2.56 12.80
C ASN A 359 -6.12 2.73 14.20
N THR A 360 -5.36 3.14 15.21
CA THR A 360 -5.79 3.54 16.56
C THR A 360 -4.88 4.68 17.05
N ASP A 361 -5.09 5.13 18.29
CA ASP A 361 -4.16 6.05 18.96
C ASP A 361 -2.72 5.50 18.94
N LEU A 362 -1.78 6.36 18.56
CA LEU A 362 -0.36 6.05 18.46
C LEU A 362 0.38 6.57 19.69
N ASN A 363 0.90 5.64 20.50
CA ASN A 363 1.58 5.95 21.76
C ASN A 363 3.08 5.64 21.65
N ILE A 364 3.92 6.66 21.77
CA ILE A 364 5.38 6.57 21.69
C ILE A 364 5.97 6.99 23.04
N GLN A 365 6.65 6.07 23.72
CA GLN A 365 7.11 6.29 25.09
C GLN A 365 8.30 7.24 25.21
N ARG A 366 9.20 7.23 24.21
CA ARG A 366 10.41 8.05 24.22
C ARG A 366 10.56 8.85 22.94
N ASN A 367 11.17 8.27 21.92
CA ASN A 367 11.61 9.02 20.75
C ASN A 367 10.72 8.79 19.54
N LEU A 368 10.26 9.87 18.93
CA LEU A 368 9.72 9.85 17.56
C LEU A 368 10.77 10.44 16.63
N THR A 369 11.30 9.61 15.72
CA THR A 369 12.23 10.07 14.68
C THR A 369 11.54 10.06 13.34
N LEU A 370 11.44 11.22 12.71
CA LEU A 370 10.85 11.40 11.39
C LEU A 370 11.94 11.74 10.39
N THR A 371 12.20 10.81 9.46
CA THR A 371 13.20 10.98 8.40
C THR A 371 12.54 11.22 7.04
N GLN A 372 11.53 10.43 6.70
CA GLN A 372 10.74 10.54 5.49
C GLN A 372 9.48 9.67 5.58
N GLY A 373 8.49 9.97 4.75
CA GLY A 373 7.21 9.25 4.66
C GLY A 373 6.08 9.96 5.41
N THR A 374 4.88 9.40 5.28
CA THR A 374 3.64 9.96 5.84
C THR A 374 3.00 8.99 6.83
N ILE A 375 2.52 9.52 7.95
CA ILE A 375 1.61 8.82 8.87
C ILE A 375 0.19 9.36 8.66
N ASP A 376 -0.80 8.48 8.51
CA ASP A 376 -2.21 8.87 8.51
C ASP A 376 -2.91 8.29 9.75
N LEU A 377 -3.28 9.19 10.67
CA LEU A 377 -3.88 8.84 11.95
C LEU A 377 -5.38 8.57 11.84
N LYS A 378 -6.03 8.90 10.71
CA LYS A 378 -7.48 8.70 10.48
C LYS A 378 -8.37 9.21 11.63
N GLY A 379 -7.98 10.31 12.26
CA GLY A 379 -8.68 10.97 13.37
C GLY A 379 -8.27 10.46 14.77
N ASN A 380 -7.34 9.51 14.88
CA ASN A 380 -6.80 9.06 16.16
C ASN A 380 -5.74 10.02 16.72
N ASP A 381 -5.47 9.89 18.01
CA ASP A 381 -4.54 10.76 18.72
C ASP A 381 -3.08 10.29 18.58
N LEU A 382 -2.16 11.25 18.68
CA LEU A 382 -0.71 11.02 18.64
C LEU A 382 -0.07 11.46 19.94
N PHE A 383 0.42 10.50 20.73
CA PHE A 383 1.07 10.73 22.01
C PHE A 383 2.57 10.47 21.91
N ILE A 384 3.38 11.48 22.23
CA ILE A 384 4.83 11.44 22.09
C ILE A 384 5.51 11.68 23.44
N ASN A 385 6.54 10.88 23.74
CA ASN A 385 7.34 10.95 24.95
C ASN A 385 6.53 10.71 26.24
N THR A 386 5.58 9.79 26.21
CA THR A 386 4.73 9.49 27.39
C THR A 386 5.52 9.00 28.60
N GLY A 387 6.76 8.52 28.41
CA GLY A 387 7.71 8.13 29.45
C GLY A 387 8.72 9.22 29.84
N LEU A 388 8.60 10.46 29.35
CA LEU A 388 9.39 11.64 29.75
C LEU A 388 10.92 11.51 29.63
N THR A 389 11.41 10.63 28.76
CA THR A 389 12.85 10.29 28.62
C THR A 389 13.34 10.31 27.18
N GLY A 390 12.56 10.88 26.26
CA GLY A 390 12.88 11.03 24.85
C GLY A 390 12.43 12.36 24.27
N SER A 391 12.49 12.48 22.94
CA SER A 391 12.14 13.69 22.22
C SER A 391 11.72 13.39 20.77
N ILE A 392 11.30 14.43 20.05
CA ILE A 392 11.10 14.37 18.61
C ILE A 392 12.46 14.62 17.93
N ASN A 393 12.76 13.88 16.87
CA ASN A 393 13.90 14.13 15.99
C ASN A 393 13.40 14.23 14.55
N TYR A 394 13.21 15.46 14.07
CA TYR A 394 12.69 15.75 12.74
C TYR A 394 13.81 16.04 11.74
N SER A 395 13.73 15.38 10.59
CA SER A 395 14.55 15.67 9.40
C SER A 395 13.76 15.57 8.09
N GLY A 396 12.57 14.96 8.10
CA GLY A 396 11.64 14.92 6.97
C GLY A 396 10.41 14.05 7.26
N GLY A 397 9.45 14.03 6.33
CA GLY A 397 8.17 13.35 6.50
C GLY A 397 7.08 14.22 7.13
N SER A 398 5.91 13.62 7.34
CA SER A 398 4.67 14.31 7.73
C SER A 398 3.66 13.39 8.39
N TRP A 399 2.63 13.98 8.98
CA TRP A 399 1.43 13.27 9.44
C TRP A 399 0.16 14.00 9.04
N LYS A 400 -0.95 13.27 8.88
CA LYS A 400 -2.25 13.84 8.53
C LYS A 400 -3.38 13.19 9.31
N ASN A 401 -4.54 13.86 9.31
CA ASN A 401 -5.74 13.43 10.01
C ASN A 401 -5.45 13.10 11.48
N VAL A 402 -4.63 13.90 12.16
CA VAL A 402 -4.38 13.71 13.60
C VAL A 402 -5.59 14.23 14.37
N GLY A 403 -6.10 13.45 15.33
CA GLY A 403 -7.10 13.90 16.29
C GLY A 403 -6.52 15.01 17.16
N LEU A 404 -5.80 14.65 18.21
CA LEU A 404 -4.98 15.54 19.02
C LEU A 404 -3.54 15.04 19.06
N LEU A 405 -2.57 15.93 18.81
CA LEU A 405 -1.16 15.65 19.12
C LEU A 405 -0.90 16.07 20.56
N THR A 406 -0.27 15.22 21.36
CA THR A 406 0.26 15.57 22.70
C THR A 406 1.73 15.16 22.83
N TYR A 407 2.61 16.13 23.05
CA TYR A 407 4.02 15.94 23.35
C TYR A 407 4.27 16.18 24.84
N TYR A 408 4.57 15.12 25.58
CA TYR A 408 4.82 15.17 27.01
C TYR A 408 6.25 15.61 27.32
N GLY A 409 6.41 16.45 28.33
CA GLY A 409 7.72 16.88 28.82
C GLY A 409 8.55 17.59 27.75
N LEU A 410 8.08 18.75 27.29
CA LEU A 410 8.78 19.60 26.33
C LEU A 410 10.24 19.84 26.75
N PRO A 411 11.21 19.74 25.82
CA PRO A 411 12.61 20.04 26.11
C PRO A 411 12.81 21.51 26.52
N ALA A 412 13.78 21.78 27.39
CA ALA A 412 14.09 23.14 27.85
C ALA A 412 14.51 24.08 26.70
N THR A 413 15.12 23.54 25.64
CA THR A 413 15.49 24.29 24.44
C THR A 413 14.82 23.67 23.21
N LEU A 414 14.02 24.47 22.52
CA LEU A 414 13.29 24.08 21.31
C LEU A 414 14.01 24.60 20.06
N ASN A 415 14.18 23.74 19.08
CA ASN A 415 14.83 24.02 17.80
C ASN A 415 14.13 23.28 16.65
N GLY A 416 14.62 23.48 15.41
CA GLY A 416 14.03 22.88 14.21
C GLY A 416 14.07 21.34 14.14
N THR A 417 14.83 20.66 15.01
CA THR A 417 14.87 19.20 15.07
C THR A 417 13.89 18.65 16.09
N ASN A 418 13.77 19.25 17.28
CA ASN A 418 12.96 18.72 18.38
C ASN A 418 11.60 19.39 18.57
N SER A 419 11.29 20.42 17.77
CA SER A 419 10.05 21.18 17.84
C SER A 419 9.53 21.57 16.46
N THR A 420 9.56 20.60 15.53
CA THR A 420 8.91 20.71 14.20
C THR A 420 7.77 19.72 14.10
N PHE A 421 6.57 20.20 13.78
CA PHE A 421 5.33 19.45 13.73
C PHE A 421 4.74 19.50 12.31
N PRO A 422 5.00 18.51 11.43
CA PRO A 422 4.65 18.54 10.01
C PRO A 422 3.23 18.02 9.70
N PHE A 423 2.21 18.84 9.98
CA PHE A 423 0.82 18.50 9.63
C PHE A 423 0.58 18.65 8.11
N GLU A 424 0.06 17.63 7.42
CA GLU A 424 -0.43 17.81 6.05
C GLU A 424 -1.80 18.49 6.08
N ASP A 425 -1.96 19.54 5.28
CA ASP A 425 -3.24 20.19 5.01
C ASP A 425 -3.93 19.42 3.88
N THR A 426 -4.86 18.55 4.23
CA THR A 426 -5.59 17.71 3.29
C THR A 426 -6.65 18.48 2.50
N ARG A 427 -7.06 19.66 2.99
CA ARG A 427 -8.12 20.48 2.37
C ARG A 427 -7.58 21.49 1.36
N ASN A 428 -6.40 22.03 1.61
CA ASN A 428 -5.75 23.06 0.82
C ASN A 428 -4.43 22.61 0.19
N GLY A 429 -3.91 21.44 0.59
CA GLY A 429 -2.70 20.83 0.04
C GLY A 429 -1.40 21.38 0.64
N GLY A 430 -0.38 20.53 0.69
CA GLY A 430 0.95 20.87 1.22
C GLY A 430 1.10 20.55 2.71
N ILE A 431 2.32 20.70 3.23
CA ILE A 431 2.66 20.44 4.62
C ILE A 431 2.72 21.77 5.38
N ARG A 432 1.85 21.92 6.38
CA ARG A 432 1.86 23.00 7.37
C ARG A 432 2.69 22.57 8.57
N LYS A 433 4.00 22.75 8.44
CA LYS A 433 4.94 22.59 9.54
C LYS A 433 4.72 23.72 10.53
N VAL A 434 4.52 23.39 11.79
CA VAL A 434 4.62 24.34 12.89
C VAL A 434 5.98 24.16 13.55
N GLN A 435 6.71 25.26 13.77
CA GLN A 435 7.95 25.26 14.54
C GLN A 435 7.85 26.22 15.72
N LEU A 436 8.28 25.76 16.90
CA LEU A 436 8.43 26.58 18.10
C LEU A 436 9.93 26.65 18.44
N LEU A 437 10.52 27.84 18.48
CA LEU A 437 11.96 28.04 18.69
C LEU A 437 12.19 28.97 19.87
N GLY A 438 12.87 28.49 20.92
CA GLY A 438 13.07 29.25 22.15
C GLY A 438 13.33 28.36 23.37
N ASN A 439 13.24 28.95 24.56
CA ASN A 439 13.45 28.24 25.81
C ASN A 439 12.11 27.99 26.52
N SER A 440 11.74 26.72 26.70
CA SER A 440 10.52 26.30 27.37
C SER A 440 10.77 26.07 28.87
N ASN A 441 9.76 26.36 29.71
CA ASN A 441 9.74 25.94 31.10
C ASN A 441 9.33 24.47 31.28
N GLY A 442 9.15 23.72 30.19
CA GLY A 442 8.66 22.35 30.18
C GLY A 442 7.13 22.29 30.16
N GLY A 443 6.59 21.21 30.74
CA GLY A 443 5.17 20.89 30.65
C GLY A 443 4.83 20.05 29.41
N ASN A 444 3.54 19.88 29.15
CA ASN A 444 3.07 19.18 27.96
C ASN A 444 2.78 20.19 26.85
N LEU A 445 2.69 19.72 25.61
CA LEU A 445 2.22 20.51 24.49
C LEU A 445 1.20 19.71 23.73
N SER A 446 -0.02 20.24 23.66
CA SER A 446 -1.08 19.69 22.81
C SER A 446 -1.32 20.61 21.62
N ILE A 447 -1.45 20.02 20.42
CA ILE A 447 -1.72 20.74 19.17
C ILE A 447 -2.96 20.13 18.51
N GLN A 448 -3.99 20.94 18.34
CA GLN A 448 -5.14 20.63 17.50
C GLN A 448 -4.96 21.32 16.16
N PHE A 449 -5.07 20.57 15.06
CA PHE A 449 -5.09 21.12 13.71
C PHE A 449 -6.50 20.97 13.13
N THR A 450 -7.11 22.08 12.72
CA THR A 450 -8.45 22.11 12.11
C THR A 450 -8.36 22.73 10.73
N GLU A 451 -8.91 22.05 9.72
CA GLU A 451 -8.78 22.46 8.33
C GLU A 451 -10.13 22.51 7.61
N TYR A 452 -10.37 23.61 6.90
CA TYR A 452 -11.45 23.78 5.95
C TYR A 452 -10.86 24.21 4.60
N LYS A 453 -11.62 23.95 3.53
CA LYS A 453 -11.18 24.28 2.18
C LYS A 453 -11.30 25.78 1.94
N GLY A 454 -10.23 26.38 1.39
CA GLY A 454 -10.15 27.77 0.96
C GLY A 454 -9.40 28.69 1.92
N ALA A 455 -9.42 29.97 1.57
CA ALA A 455 -8.99 31.07 2.42
C ALA A 455 -10.03 32.19 2.34
N GLU A 456 -10.03 33.04 3.35
CA GLU A 456 -10.75 34.30 3.35
C GLU A 456 -10.00 35.33 2.51
N TYR A 457 -10.75 36.15 1.76
CA TYR A 457 -10.27 37.35 1.10
C TYR A 457 -10.86 38.58 1.79
N ASN A 458 -10.03 39.61 1.96
CA ASN A 458 -10.35 40.85 2.65
C ASN A 458 -10.88 40.59 4.06
N SER A 459 -10.00 40.10 4.94
CA SER A 459 -10.38 39.71 6.30
C SER A 459 -10.86 40.88 7.17
N GLY A 460 -10.64 42.13 6.73
CA GLY A 460 -11.24 43.32 7.36
C GLY A 460 -10.65 43.66 8.73
N PHE A 461 -9.40 43.29 8.97
CA PHE A 461 -8.66 43.62 10.20
C PHE A 461 -7.18 43.87 9.90
N ASP A 462 -6.55 44.66 10.75
CA ASP A 462 -5.11 44.94 10.70
C ASP A 462 -4.35 44.03 11.69
N ASP A 463 -3.12 43.64 11.34
CA ASP A 463 -2.18 43.03 12.28
C ASP A 463 -1.75 44.05 13.37
N ALA A 464 -1.03 43.58 14.39
CA ALA A 464 -0.61 44.37 15.55
C ALA A 464 0.25 45.61 15.20
N ASP A 465 0.86 45.64 14.01
CA ASP A 465 1.65 46.75 13.50
C ASP A 465 0.85 47.71 12.58
N GLY A 466 -0.46 47.49 12.43
CA GLY A 466 -1.35 48.27 11.56
C GLY A 466 -1.34 47.85 10.09
N THR A 467 -0.68 46.72 9.75
CA THR A 467 -0.72 46.18 8.39
C THR A 467 -2.04 45.47 8.12
N ASP A 468 -2.77 45.90 7.09
CA ASP A 468 -4.02 45.27 6.64
C ASP A 468 -3.82 43.80 6.24
N ILE A 469 -4.67 42.90 6.74
CA ILE A 469 -4.65 41.47 6.39
C ILE A 469 -5.67 41.19 5.30
N LEU A 470 -5.15 40.98 4.09
CA LEU A 470 -5.95 40.70 2.91
C LEU A 470 -6.36 39.23 2.80
N TYR A 471 -5.56 38.30 3.31
CA TYR A 471 -5.81 36.86 3.18
C TYR A 471 -5.57 36.11 4.47
N ARG A 472 -6.37 35.06 4.69
CA ARG A 472 -6.24 34.14 5.83
C ARG A 472 -6.67 32.73 5.45
N LEU A 473 -5.78 31.76 5.61
CA LEU A 473 -6.07 30.35 5.34
C LEU A 473 -7.07 29.77 6.34
N PHE A 474 -7.97 28.91 5.88
CA PHE A 474 -8.92 28.21 6.75
C PHE A 474 -8.35 26.93 7.41
N SER A 475 -7.06 26.94 7.72
CA SER A 475 -6.37 25.88 8.45
C SER A 475 -5.73 26.47 9.70
N TYR A 476 -6.08 25.95 10.86
CA TYR A 476 -5.82 26.58 12.15
C TYR A 476 -5.07 25.63 13.09
N PHE A 477 -4.14 26.18 13.83
CA PHE A 477 -3.46 25.53 14.93
C PHE A 477 -3.92 26.12 16.26
N GLN A 478 -4.30 25.25 17.19
CA GLN A 478 -4.61 25.61 18.56
C GLN A 478 -3.67 24.87 19.49
N PHE A 479 -3.12 25.59 20.46
CA PHE A 479 -2.17 25.07 21.42
C PHE A 479 -2.79 25.01 22.82
N SER A 480 -2.48 23.97 23.58
CA SER A 480 -2.92 23.85 24.98
C SER A 480 -1.98 22.96 25.80
N GLY A 481 -2.17 22.96 27.13
CA GLY A 481 -1.46 22.07 28.06
C GLY A 481 -0.02 22.50 28.39
N LEU A 482 0.39 23.66 27.86
CA LEU A 482 1.69 24.27 28.03
C LEU A 482 1.86 24.82 29.44
N SER A 483 3.11 24.96 29.89
CA SER A 483 3.41 25.80 31.07
C SER A 483 3.58 27.24 30.60
N PRO A 484 2.62 28.15 30.89
CA PRO A 484 2.71 29.53 30.43
C PRO A 484 3.96 30.20 31.01
N SER A 485 4.66 30.97 30.19
CA SER A 485 5.84 31.71 30.60
C SER A 485 6.05 32.94 29.73
N ALA A 486 6.75 33.94 30.27
CA ALA A 486 7.14 35.16 29.56
C ALA A 486 8.44 34.98 28.76
N ASN A 487 8.93 33.74 28.57
CA ASN A 487 10.11 33.49 27.75
C ASN A 487 9.77 33.76 26.29
N ASP A 488 10.68 34.44 25.59
CA ASP A 488 10.57 34.69 24.15
C ASP A 488 10.50 33.37 23.37
N LEU A 489 9.59 33.35 22.41
CA LEU A 489 9.33 32.24 21.52
C LEU A 489 9.14 32.76 20.09
N GLU A 490 9.94 32.25 19.17
CA GLU A 490 9.68 32.41 17.75
C GLU A 490 8.80 31.25 17.28
N MET A 491 7.61 31.57 16.76
CA MET A 491 6.76 30.61 16.07
C MET A 491 6.91 30.75 14.56
N ARG A 492 6.96 29.62 13.86
CA ARG A 492 6.90 29.56 12.40
C ARG A 492 5.79 28.64 11.94
N ILE A 493 5.12 29.00 10.86
CA ILE A 493 4.16 28.14 10.14
C ILE A 493 4.55 28.15 8.66
N SER A 494 4.81 26.98 8.07
CA SER A 494 5.15 26.89 6.65
C SER A 494 3.92 27.05 5.77
N ALA A 495 4.12 27.68 4.62
CA ALA A 495 3.11 27.89 3.59
C ALA A 495 3.35 26.99 2.36
N ASP A 496 3.82 25.76 2.58
CA ASP A 496 4.14 24.80 1.51
C ASP A 496 2.99 24.63 0.49
N LYS A 497 3.31 24.65 -0.81
CA LYS A 497 2.34 24.61 -1.92
C LYS A 497 1.29 25.73 -1.93
N LEU A 498 1.45 26.77 -1.11
CA LEU A 498 0.74 28.03 -1.31
C LEU A 498 1.52 28.86 -2.33
N ILE A 499 0.82 29.59 -3.18
CA ILE A 499 1.45 30.56 -4.07
C ILE A 499 1.73 31.81 -3.25
N VAL A 500 3.00 32.18 -3.15
CA VAL A 500 3.51 33.28 -2.36
C VAL A 500 4.40 34.13 -3.26
N ASP A 501 4.03 35.40 -3.48
CA ASP A 501 4.80 36.35 -4.31
C ASP A 501 6.14 36.66 -3.65
N ASN A 502 6.09 37.11 -2.40
CA ASN A 502 7.26 37.24 -1.55
C ASN A 502 7.01 36.56 -0.21
N VAL A 503 8.00 35.79 0.29
CA VAL A 503 7.91 35.15 1.60
C VAL A 503 7.67 36.15 2.73
N ASP A 504 8.17 37.39 2.57
CA ASP A 504 7.91 38.49 3.50
C ASP A 504 6.45 38.95 3.54
N ASP A 505 5.62 38.54 2.58
CA ASP A 505 4.18 38.81 2.59
C ASP A 505 3.44 37.98 3.64
N LEU A 506 4.03 36.86 4.04
CA LEU A 506 3.42 35.88 4.94
C LEU A 506 3.40 36.37 6.38
N ARG A 507 2.26 36.18 7.03
CA ARG A 507 2.04 36.48 8.44
C ARG A 507 1.43 35.31 9.17
N ILE A 508 1.62 35.29 10.47
CA ILE A 508 0.86 34.43 11.38
C ILE A 508 -0.19 35.32 12.04
N VAL A 509 -1.47 34.98 11.89
CA VAL A 509 -2.61 35.76 12.36
C VAL A 509 -3.64 34.90 13.10
N GLY A 510 -4.58 35.54 13.80
CA GLY A 510 -5.71 34.88 14.46
C GLY A 510 -6.91 34.69 13.53
N THR A 511 -8.01 34.14 14.05
CA THR A 511 -9.26 33.97 13.29
C THR A 511 -10.10 35.25 13.23
N GLY A 512 -9.64 36.24 12.44
CA GLY A 512 -10.31 37.53 12.26
C GLY A 512 -9.80 38.65 13.17
N TYR A 513 -8.59 38.50 13.72
CA TYR A 513 -7.92 39.48 14.58
C TYR A 513 -6.40 39.28 14.54
N ALA A 514 -5.64 40.30 14.93
CA ALA A 514 -4.19 40.22 15.05
C ALA A 514 -3.75 39.16 16.06
N ALA A 515 -2.84 38.27 15.68
CA ALA A 515 -2.25 37.33 16.64
C ALA A 515 -1.40 38.08 17.69
N PRO A 516 -1.26 37.57 18.93
CA PRO A 516 -0.40 38.17 19.94
C PRO A 516 1.08 38.30 19.50
N GLY A 517 1.83 39.13 20.22
CA GLY A 517 3.24 39.36 19.93
C GLY A 517 3.47 40.24 18.69
N SER A 518 4.63 40.11 18.07
CA SER A 518 5.08 40.96 16.96
C SER A 518 5.44 40.13 15.74
N HIS A 519 5.03 40.61 14.56
CA HIS A 519 5.42 40.02 13.28
C HIS A 519 6.95 40.00 13.10
N LEU A 520 7.45 38.93 12.49
CA LEU A 520 8.82 38.82 12.00
C LEU A 520 8.77 38.59 10.48
N PRO A 521 9.70 39.18 9.70
CA PRO A 521 9.78 38.94 8.27
C PRO A 521 9.85 37.43 7.95
N GLY A 522 9.21 37.06 6.86
CA GLY A 522 9.21 35.68 6.38
C GLY A 522 10.63 35.19 6.08
N SER A 523 10.79 33.89 5.91
CA SER A 523 12.09 33.32 5.56
C SER A 523 11.95 32.04 4.76
N ASP A 524 13.01 31.70 4.03
CA ASP A 524 13.11 30.49 3.21
C ASP A 524 12.13 30.52 2.02
N PRO A 525 12.61 30.75 0.78
CA PRO A 525 11.75 30.78 -0.40
C PRO A 525 11.25 29.40 -0.82
N VAL A 526 11.73 28.32 -0.20
CA VAL A 526 11.29 26.94 -0.46
C VAL A 526 10.24 26.52 0.55
N GLU A 527 10.53 26.64 1.84
CA GLU A 527 9.61 26.25 2.92
C GLU A 527 8.54 27.30 3.22
N LEU A 528 8.77 28.55 2.81
CA LEU A 528 7.83 29.67 2.93
C LEU A 528 7.36 29.87 4.38
N TRP A 529 8.29 30.21 5.28
CA TRP A 529 7.97 30.39 6.70
C TRP A 529 7.31 31.75 6.97
N ALA A 530 6.04 31.72 7.38
CA ALA A 530 5.43 32.81 8.14
C ALA A 530 6.02 32.81 9.55
N ARG A 531 6.37 33.98 10.11
CA ARG A 531 7.11 34.06 11.38
C ARG A 531 6.52 35.10 12.34
N ARG A 532 6.59 34.81 13.64
CA ARG A 532 6.12 35.70 14.71
C ARG A 532 6.92 35.52 15.99
N SER A 533 7.21 36.61 16.68
CA SER A 533 7.79 36.63 18.02
C SER A 533 6.69 36.81 19.04
N LEU A 534 6.56 35.89 19.99
CA LEU A 534 5.54 35.88 21.04
C LEU A 534 6.10 35.19 22.30
N THR A 535 5.30 35.00 23.34
CA THR A 535 5.70 34.24 24.54
C THR A 535 4.89 32.95 24.66
N PHE A 536 5.34 31.98 25.46
CA PHE A 536 4.55 30.76 25.69
C PHE A 536 3.18 31.04 26.32
N ALA A 537 3.04 32.13 27.08
CA ALA A 537 1.75 32.55 27.63
C ALA A 537 0.76 33.07 26.57
N ASP A 538 1.25 33.43 25.38
CA ASP A 538 0.44 33.95 24.28
C ASP A 538 -0.12 32.85 23.35
N LEU A 539 0.24 31.59 23.56
CA LEU A 539 -0.14 30.47 22.68
C LEU A 539 -1.55 29.92 22.95
N GLU A 540 -1.98 29.91 24.21
CA GLU A 540 -3.27 29.34 24.59
C GLU A 540 -4.43 30.25 24.16
N ASP A 541 -5.60 29.65 23.89
CA ASP A 541 -6.83 30.34 23.47
C ASP A 541 -6.76 31.12 22.14
N ILE A 542 -5.70 30.93 21.35
CA ILE A 542 -5.55 31.55 20.02
C ILE A 542 -5.61 30.50 18.91
N ASN A 543 -6.33 30.84 17.84
CA ASN A 543 -6.41 30.05 16.62
C ASN A 543 -5.43 30.60 15.58
N PHE A 544 -4.21 30.09 15.55
CA PHE A 544 -3.18 30.59 14.65
C PHE A 544 -3.34 30.02 13.24
N THR A 545 -3.15 30.87 12.24
CA THR A 545 -3.15 30.46 10.82
C THR A 545 -2.19 31.33 10.02
N VAL A 546 -1.91 30.91 8.78
CA VAL A 546 -1.18 31.70 7.78
C VAL A 546 -2.10 32.76 7.21
N GLY A 547 -1.64 34.00 7.21
CA GLY A 547 -2.24 35.12 6.51
C GLY A 547 -1.25 35.85 5.60
N SER A 548 -1.74 36.86 4.89
CA SER A 548 -0.91 37.75 4.07
C SER A 548 -1.53 39.13 3.91
N TYR A 549 -0.68 40.14 3.77
CA TYR A 549 -1.07 41.53 3.51
C TYR A 549 -1.02 41.92 2.02
N ARG A 550 -0.67 40.98 1.15
CA ARG A 550 -0.77 41.14 -0.31
C ARG A 550 -1.76 40.15 -0.88
N THR A 551 -2.25 40.46 -2.08
CA THR A 551 -3.11 39.56 -2.83
C THR A 551 -2.37 38.28 -3.22
N LEU A 552 -2.48 37.25 -2.38
CA LEU A 552 -2.04 35.91 -2.71
C LEU A 552 -3.08 35.26 -3.63
N SER A 553 -2.64 34.73 -4.77
CA SER A 553 -3.46 33.81 -5.57
C SER A 553 -3.29 32.39 -5.05
N ILE A 554 -3.87 32.03 -3.89
CA ILE A 554 -3.78 30.66 -3.38
C ILE A 554 -4.63 29.68 -4.21
N LEU A 555 -4.12 29.14 -5.32
CA LEU A 555 -4.70 27.98 -6.00
C LEU A 555 -3.60 27.05 -6.56
N PRO A 556 -3.66 25.73 -6.36
CA PRO A 556 -2.72 24.78 -6.96
C PRO A 556 -2.90 24.76 -8.49
N VAL A 557 -1.90 25.25 -9.23
CA VAL A 557 -1.96 25.64 -10.66
C VAL A 557 -3.06 26.68 -10.92
N THR A 558 -2.65 27.94 -11.04
CA THR A 558 -3.54 29.10 -11.18
C THR A 558 -3.97 29.28 -12.63
N TRP A 559 -5.18 28.80 -12.94
CA TRP A 559 -6.03 29.43 -13.94
C TRP A 559 -6.13 30.92 -13.59
N LEU A 560 -5.53 31.80 -14.39
CA LEU A 560 -5.60 33.24 -14.16
C LEU A 560 -6.97 33.78 -14.54
N GLU A 561 -7.50 33.27 -15.64
CA GLU A 561 -8.78 33.68 -16.17
C GLU A 561 -9.32 32.56 -17.05
N MET A 562 -10.64 32.35 -17.00
CA MET A 562 -11.36 31.60 -18.02
C MET A 562 -12.64 32.37 -18.34
N SER A 563 -12.95 32.49 -19.62
CA SER A 563 -14.20 33.08 -20.08
C SER A 563 -14.78 32.28 -21.25
N SER A 564 -16.11 32.27 -21.33
CA SER A 564 -16.84 31.68 -22.44
C SER A 564 -17.84 32.71 -22.98
N LYS A 565 -17.77 33.02 -24.27
CA LYS A 565 -18.59 34.05 -24.91
C LYS A 565 -19.21 33.57 -26.21
N PHE A 566 -20.50 33.81 -26.39
CA PHE A 566 -21.15 33.54 -27.67
C PHE A 566 -20.69 34.51 -28.76
N THR A 567 -20.39 33.96 -29.94
CA THR A 567 -20.03 34.68 -31.17
C THR A 567 -20.91 34.22 -32.34
N ASP A 568 -20.86 34.92 -33.47
CA ASP A 568 -21.62 34.55 -34.68
C ASP A 568 -21.21 33.20 -35.28
N LYS A 569 -20.06 32.64 -34.86
CA LYS A 569 -19.48 31.40 -35.38
C LYS A 569 -19.48 30.23 -34.38
N GLY A 570 -19.93 30.45 -33.14
CA GLY A 570 -19.85 29.47 -32.05
C GLY A 570 -19.54 30.10 -30.69
N THR A 571 -19.23 29.29 -29.68
CA THR A 571 -18.78 29.80 -28.38
C THR A 571 -17.26 29.87 -28.33
N LEU A 572 -16.72 31.07 -28.13
CA LEU A 572 -15.29 31.27 -27.90
C LEU A 572 -14.99 31.05 -26.42
N VAL A 573 -14.11 30.10 -26.13
CA VAL A 573 -13.60 29.78 -24.80
C VAL A 573 -12.15 30.27 -24.75
N SER A 574 -11.87 31.24 -23.90
CA SER A 574 -10.53 31.82 -23.75
C SER A 574 -10.04 31.65 -22.31
N TRP A 575 -8.78 31.25 -22.13
CA TRP A 575 -8.19 31.09 -20.81
C TRP A 575 -6.73 31.56 -20.75
N LYS A 576 -6.30 31.89 -19.54
CA LYS A 576 -4.93 32.30 -19.24
C LYS A 576 -4.36 31.43 -18.13
N VAL A 577 -3.11 31.00 -18.29
CA VAL A 577 -2.37 30.24 -17.28
C VAL A 577 -1.13 31.02 -16.86
N ALA A 578 -0.88 31.07 -15.55
CA ALA A 578 0.21 31.87 -14.98
C ALA A 578 1.60 31.32 -15.32
N GLN A 579 1.73 29.99 -15.36
CA GLN A 579 2.97 29.29 -15.63
C GLN A 579 2.69 27.87 -16.12
N GLU A 580 3.46 27.40 -17.12
CA GLU A 580 3.33 26.05 -17.66
C GLU A 580 4.63 25.28 -17.45
N LYS A 581 4.70 24.55 -16.33
CA LYS A 581 5.79 23.61 -16.06
C LYS A 581 5.27 22.18 -16.27
N ASP A 582 5.76 21.55 -17.33
CA ASP A 582 5.47 20.16 -17.70
C ASP A 582 3.98 19.89 -18.07
N ASN A 583 3.26 20.92 -18.54
CA ASN A 583 1.96 20.76 -19.20
C ASN A 583 2.12 20.05 -20.54
N HIS A 584 1.20 19.15 -20.88
CA HIS A 584 1.15 18.47 -22.16
C HIS A 584 0.06 19.08 -23.04
N LEU A 585 -1.20 19.11 -22.55
CA LEU A 585 -2.34 19.59 -23.34
C LEU A 585 -3.53 20.03 -22.48
N PHE A 586 -4.44 20.76 -23.12
CA PHE A 586 -5.74 21.15 -22.59
C PHE A 586 -6.87 20.40 -23.29
N GLU A 587 -7.79 19.82 -22.52
CA GLU A 587 -9.03 19.21 -23.01
C GLU A 587 -10.23 20.11 -22.66
N ILE A 588 -11.01 20.53 -23.65
CA ILE A 588 -12.16 21.42 -23.46
C ILE A 588 -13.44 20.60 -23.40
N TYR A 589 -14.23 20.82 -22.35
CA TYR A 589 -15.50 20.14 -22.12
C TYR A 589 -16.67 21.12 -22.10
N ARG A 590 -17.80 20.69 -22.66
CA ARG A 590 -19.08 21.41 -22.71
C ARG A 590 -20.18 20.61 -22.02
N SER A 591 -21.12 21.27 -21.36
CA SER A 591 -22.36 20.67 -20.87
C SER A 591 -23.55 21.63 -21.01
N LEU A 592 -24.77 21.07 -21.02
CA LEU A 592 -26.03 21.81 -20.86
C LEU A 592 -26.35 22.15 -19.39
N THR A 593 -25.65 21.53 -18.45
CA THR A 593 -25.79 21.78 -17.00
C THR A 593 -24.42 22.09 -16.37
N PRO A 594 -24.36 22.87 -15.28
CA PRO A 594 -23.08 23.20 -14.65
C PRO A 594 -22.45 22.03 -13.87
N MET A 595 -23.15 20.90 -13.68
CA MET A 595 -22.72 19.82 -12.78
C MET A 595 -22.39 18.49 -13.48
N THR A 596 -23.18 18.07 -14.47
CA THR A 596 -23.08 16.71 -15.06
C THR A 596 -23.13 16.74 -16.59
N GLU A 597 -22.96 15.59 -17.26
CA GLU A 597 -23.09 15.45 -18.73
C GLU A 597 -22.07 16.24 -19.56
N TRP A 598 -20.80 16.16 -19.15
CA TRP A 598 -19.70 16.84 -19.83
C TRP A 598 -19.24 16.07 -21.07
N GLU A 599 -19.34 16.69 -22.23
CA GLU A 599 -18.83 16.21 -23.52
C GLU A 599 -17.49 16.89 -23.84
N LYS A 600 -16.49 16.12 -24.27
CA LYS A 600 -15.23 16.69 -24.77
C LYS A 600 -15.46 17.27 -26.16
N VAL A 601 -15.26 18.57 -26.31
CA VAL A 601 -15.49 19.32 -27.56
C VAL A 601 -14.21 19.75 -28.25
N GLY A 602 -13.06 19.73 -27.55
CA GLY A 602 -11.81 20.24 -28.11
C GLY A 602 -10.55 19.76 -27.40
N LEU A 603 -9.42 19.97 -28.07
CA LEU A 603 -8.08 19.77 -27.54
C LEU A 603 -7.17 20.90 -28.05
N VAL A 604 -6.40 21.50 -27.16
CA VAL A 604 -5.38 22.51 -27.48
C VAL A 604 -4.05 22.06 -26.87
N ASN A 605 -3.00 21.95 -27.69
CA ASN A 605 -1.66 21.62 -27.19
C ASN A 605 -1.11 22.80 -26.38
N SER A 606 -0.36 22.50 -25.34
CA SER A 606 0.36 23.53 -24.58
C SER A 606 1.62 23.98 -25.30
N ASP A 607 2.04 25.23 -25.10
CA ASP A 607 3.35 25.73 -25.49
C ASP A 607 4.38 25.27 -24.44
N GLU A 608 4.78 24.00 -24.56
CA GLU A 608 5.68 23.08 -23.83
C GLU A 608 6.77 23.57 -22.82
N ARG A 609 6.90 24.87 -22.52
CA ARG A 609 7.61 25.46 -21.36
C ARG A 609 7.58 26.98 -21.46
N SER A 610 6.81 27.62 -20.59
CA SER A 610 6.77 29.07 -20.51
C SER A 610 6.69 29.51 -19.05
N GLU A 611 7.64 30.36 -18.66
CA GLU A 611 7.69 31.06 -17.37
C GLU A 611 6.90 32.37 -17.40
N THR A 612 6.14 32.62 -18.49
CA THR A 612 5.30 33.80 -18.69
C THR A 612 3.84 33.40 -18.84
N ILE A 613 2.93 34.36 -18.67
CA ILE A 613 1.49 34.16 -18.87
C ILE A 613 1.24 33.75 -20.33
N ASN A 614 0.59 32.61 -20.53
CA ASN A 614 0.15 32.18 -21.86
C ASN A 614 -1.37 32.29 -21.96
N GLU A 615 -1.82 32.77 -23.11
CA GLU A 615 -3.23 32.96 -23.43
C GLU A 615 -3.62 31.98 -24.54
N TYR A 616 -4.72 31.28 -24.32
CA TYR A 616 -5.22 30.25 -25.21
C TYR A 616 -6.68 30.50 -25.54
N GLU A 617 -7.08 30.10 -26.74
CA GLU A 617 -8.46 30.20 -27.19
C GLU A 617 -8.90 28.94 -27.94
N PHE A 618 -10.17 28.58 -27.76
CA PHE A 618 -10.82 27.50 -28.47
C PHE A 618 -12.23 27.93 -28.91
N LEU A 619 -12.55 27.76 -30.20
CA LEU A 619 -13.86 28.08 -30.75
C LEU A 619 -14.70 26.81 -30.92
N ASP A 620 -15.73 26.64 -30.11
CA ASP A 620 -16.72 25.59 -30.28
C ASP A 620 -17.78 25.99 -31.32
N THR A 621 -17.58 25.54 -32.57
CA THR A 621 -18.52 25.77 -33.69
C THR A 621 -19.72 24.83 -33.68
N SER A 622 -19.75 23.83 -32.79
CA SER A 622 -20.84 22.86 -32.69
C SER A 622 -21.94 23.29 -31.70
N ALA A 623 -21.69 24.36 -30.92
CA ALA A 623 -22.64 24.91 -29.97
C ALA A 623 -23.82 25.62 -30.67
N ASP A 624 -25.04 25.24 -30.32
CA ASP A 624 -26.25 25.95 -30.78
C ASP A 624 -26.39 27.30 -30.07
N ARG A 625 -26.38 28.39 -30.85
CA ARG A 625 -26.46 29.78 -30.35
C ARG A 625 -27.69 30.11 -29.48
N PHE A 626 -28.71 29.25 -29.45
CA PHE A 626 -29.92 29.47 -28.66
C PHE A 626 -29.96 28.67 -27.35
N LYS A 627 -29.05 27.73 -27.13
CA LYS A 627 -28.96 26.94 -25.88
C LYS A 627 -27.97 27.55 -24.89
N GLU A 628 -28.20 27.28 -23.62
CA GLU A 628 -27.21 27.61 -22.59
C GLU A 628 -26.16 26.52 -22.50
N TYR A 629 -24.89 26.93 -22.46
CA TYR A 629 -23.76 26.01 -22.34
C TYR A 629 -22.83 26.44 -21.22
N TYR A 630 -22.27 25.43 -20.57
CA TYR A 630 -21.25 25.54 -19.56
C TYR A 630 -19.97 24.91 -20.10
N TYR A 631 -18.83 25.52 -19.81
CA TYR A 631 -17.53 25.05 -20.26
C TYR A 631 -16.58 24.90 -19.07
N ARG A 632 -15.74 23.88 -19.14
CA ARG A 632 -14.58 23.69 -18.25
C ARG A 632 -13.44 23.09 -19.04
N ILE A 633 -12.24 23.24 -18.53
CA ILE A 633 -11.02 22.77 -19.18
C ILE A 633 -10.30 21.81 -18.23
N ARG A 634 -9.79 20.72 -18.77
CA ARG A 634 -8.88 19.82 -18.07
C ARG A 634 -7.47 20.08 -18.58
N GLN A 635 -6.57 20.49 -17.71
CA GLN A 635 -5.14 20.51 -18.00
C GLN A 635 -4.56 19.12 -17.73
N VAL A 636 -3.70 18.62 -18.61
CA VAL A 636 -3.06 17.31 -18.49
C VAL A 636 -1.56 17.48 -18.59
N ASP A 637 -0.82 17.01 -17.59
CA ASP A 637 0.65 17.08 -17.53
C ASP A 637 1.29 15.87 -18.22
N TRP A 638 2.59 15.94 -18.53
CA TRP A 638 3.33 14.85 -19.20
C TRP A 638 3.39 13.53 -18.40
N ASP A 639 3.24 13.59 -17.08
CA ASP A 639 3.21 12.42 -16.21
C ASP A 639 1.80 11.83 -15.99
N GLY A 640 0.79 12.40 -16.66
CA GLY A 640 -0.60 11.97 -16.60
C GLY A 640 -1.41 12.56 -15.44
N ARG A 641 -0.83 13.44 -14.60
CA ARG A 641 -1.60 14.25 -13.65
C ARG A 641 -2.48 15.26 -14.39
N TYR A 642 -3.57 15.68 -13.74
CA TYR A 642 -4.50 16.63 -14.33
C TYR A 642 -5.16 17.53 -13.29
N SER A 643 -5.55 18.72 -13.72
CA SER A 643 -6.34 19.68 -12.94
C SER A 643 -7.52 20.21 -13.78
N TRP A 644 -8.55 20.73 -13.12
CA TRP A 644 -9.72 21.31 -13.79
C TRP A 644 -9.77 22.82 -13.57
N SER A 645 -10.21 23.56 -14.58
CA SER A 645 -10.59 24.96 -14.47
C SER A 645 -11.89 25.13 -13.69
N GLU A 646 -12.23 26.38 -13.38
CA GLU A 646 -13.60 26.75 -13.02
C GLU A 646 -14.57 26.44 -14.18
N VAL A 647 -15.85 26.29 -13.83
CA VAL A 647 -16.93 26.17 -14.81
C VAL A 647 -17.42 27.56 -15.20
N THR A 648 -17.34 27.90 -16.48
CA THR A 648 -17.85 29.17 -17.01
C THR A 648 -19.14 28.96 -17.79
N LYS A 649 -20.16 29.76 -17.51
CA LYS A 649 -21.37 29.83 -18.35
C LYS A 649 -21.06 30.70 -19.57
N ALA A 650 -21.43 30.24 -20.76
CA ALA A 650 -21.28 31.04 -21.98
C ALA A 650 -22.17 32.29 -21.90
N SER A 651 -21.54 33.45 -21.74
CA SER A 651 -22.25 34.72 -21.61
C SER A 651 -22.85 35.11 -22.97
N LYS A 652 -24.17 35.35 -22.99
CA LYS A 652 -24.86 35.93 -24.14
C LYS A 652 -24.51 37.42 -24.16
N SER A 653 -23.81 37.87 -25.20
CA SER A 653 -23.60 39.30 -25.43
C SER A 653 -24.96 39.98 -25.49
N THR A 654 -25.25 40.84 -24.51
CA THR A 654 -26.50 41.61 -24.42
C THR A 654 -26.67 42.60 -25.56
N ASP A 655 -25.63 42.84 -26.38
CA ASP A 655 -25.66 43.86 -27.43
C ASP A 655 -26.18 43.39 -28.80
N SER A 656 -26.25 42.09 -29.10
CA SER A 656 -26.58 41.63 -30.47
C SER A 656 -28.05 41.24 -30.70
N PHE A 657 -28.84 41.00 -29.64
CA PHE A 657 -30.26 40.61 -29.76
C PHE A 657 -31.26 41.64 -29.19
N ALA A 658 -30.78 42.70 -28.54
CA ALA A 658 -31.58 43.53 -27.64
C ALA A 658 -32.58 44.52 -28.28
N LYS A 659 -32.93 44.44 -29.57
CA LYS A 659 -33.84 45.43 -30.19
C LYS A 659 -35.00 44.90 -31.03
N GLY A 660 -35.17 43.59 -31.25
CA GLY A 660 -36.27 43.12 -32.10
C GLY A 660 -36.70 41.66 -31.91
N LEU A 661 -37.86 41.33 -32.48
CA LEU A 661 -38.39 39.97 -32.56
C LEU A 661 -37.52 39.13 -33.49
N VAL A 662 -37.04 37.96 -33.05
CA VAL A 662 -36.25 37.06 -33.90
C VAL A 662 -37.02 35.77 -34.13
N ILE A 663 -37.10 35.35 -35.41
CA ILE A 663 -37.82 34.15 -35.84
C ILE A 663 -36.82 33.25 -36.55
N TYR A 664 -36.68 31.99 -36.11
CA TYR A 664 -35.76 31.04 -36.73
C TYR A 664 -36.35 29.62 -36.82
N PRO A 665 -36.05 28.88 -37.90
CA PRO A 665 -35.29 29.31 -39.07
C PRO A 665 -36.11 30.27 -39.96
N ASN A 666 -35.42 31.23 -40.58
CA ASN A 666 -36.02 32.18 -41.51
C ASN A 666 -35.00 32.47 -42.63
N PRO A 667 -35.23 32.06 -43.89
CA PRO A 667 -36.49 31.50 -44.41
C PRO A 667 -36.86 30.13 -43.84
N TYR A 668 -38.14 29.93 -43.56
CA TYR A 668 -38.71 28.71 -43.01
C TYR A 668 -39.18 27.76 -44.12
N VAL A 669 -38.79 26.48 -44.02
CA VAL A 669 -39.15 25.41 -44.99
C VAL A 669 -40.04 24.35 -44.33
N SER A 670 -39.61 23.81 -43.18
CA SER A 670 -40.32 22.79 -42.38
C SER A 670 -39.63 22.62 -41.01
N GLY A 671 -40.27 21.94 -40.07
CA GLY A 671 -39.72 21.63 -38.74
C GLY A 671 -40.16 22.62 -37.66
N ASP A 672 -39.48 22.62 -36.51
CA ASP A 672 -39.85 23.50 -35.40
C ASP A 672 -39.45 24.95 -35.69
N LEU A 673 -40.31 25.89 -35.28
CA LEU A 673 -40.08 27.33 -35.45
C LEU A 673 -39.96 27.99 -34.07
N ASN A 674 -38.83 28.62 -33.83
CA ASN A 674 -38.53 29.29 -32.56
C ASN A 674 -38.76 30.79 -32.70
N LEU A 675 -39.39 31.40 -31.70
CA LEU A 675 -39.64 32.83 -31.61
C LEU A 675 -38.99 33.40 -30.35
N PHE A 676 -37.98 34.25 -30.54
CA PHE A 676 -37.38 35.02 -29.44
C PHE A 676 -38.09 36.38 -29.31
N ILE A 677 -38.75 36.57 -28.17
CA ILE A 677 -39.38 37.84 -27.77
C ILE A 677 -38.47 38.46 -26.68
N PRO A 678 -37.94 39.68 -26.88
CA PRO A 678 -37.11 40.33 -25.87
C PRO A 678 -37.84 40.50 -24.53
N ASN A 679 -37.14 40.15 -23.44
CA ASN A 679 -37.63 40.23 -22.04
C ASN A 679 -38.91 39.42 -21.75
N PHE A 680 -39.21 38.38 -22.54
CA PHE A 680 -40.38 37.54 -22.32
C PHE A 680 -40.19 36.61 -21.11
N GLU A 681 -40.95 36.85 -20.05
CA GLU A 681 -40.92 36.03 -18.84
C GLU A 681 -41.71 34.72 -19.01
N GLU A 682 -41.16 33.62 -18.51
CA GLU A 682 -41.78 32.29 -18.60
C GLU A 682 -43.17 32.27 -17.92
N GLY A 683 -44.19 31.76 -18.63
CA GLY A 683 -45.59 31.77 -18.18
C GLY A 683 -46.39 33.04 -18.52
N SER A 684 -45.75 34.07 -19.09
CA SER A 684 -46.44 35.26 -19.59
C SER A 684 -47.28 34.98 -20.83
N LYS A 685 -48.32 35.79 -21.06
CA LYS A 685 -49.14 35.75 -22.29
C LYS A 685 -48.76 36.90 -23.21
N ALA A 686 -48.46 36.60 -24.47
CA ALA A 686 -48.26 37.59 -25.53
C ALA A 686 -49.29 37.39 -26.64
N MET A 687 -49.74 38.46 -27.28
CA MET A 687 -50.67 38.38 -28.42
C MET A 687 -49.85 38.41 -29.72
N LEU A 688 -49.94 37.35 -30.53
CA LEU A 688 -49.26 37.24 -31.81
C LEU A 688 -50.26 37.45 -32.97
N THR A 689 -49.88 38.32 -33.90
CA THR A 689 -50.62 38.59 -35.14
C THR A 689 -49.75 38.38 -36.35
N VAL A 690 -50.30 37.73 -37.38
CA VAL A 690 -49.62 37.40 -38.64
C VAL A 690 -50.27 38.19 -39.77
N PHE A 691 -49.47 38.98 -40.49
CA PHE A 691 -49.89 39.74 -41.66
C PHE A 691 -49.23 39.19 -42.93
N ASP A 692 -49.93 39.21 -44.06
CA ASP A 692 -49.32 38.94 -45.37
C ASP A 692 -48.49 40.13 -45.89
N GLY A 693 -47.83 39.95 -47.03
CA GLY A 693 -47.00 40.99 -47.65
C GLY A 693 -47.75 42.25 -48.11
N GLN A 694 -49.09 42.26 -48.08
CA GLN A 694 -49.93 43.43 -48.36
C GLN A 694 -50.46 44.08 -47.07
N GLY A 695 -50.10 43.56 -45.90
CA GLY A 695 -50.54 44.06 -44.60
C GLY A 695 -51.95 43.58 -44.19
N LYS A 696 -52.51 42.57 -44.88
CA LYS A 696 -53.78 41.95 -44.47
C LYS A 696 -53.53 41.00 -43.30
N LEU A 697 -54.30 41.16 -42.23
CA LEU A 697 -54.27 40.24 -41.08
C LEU A 697 -54.77 38.85 -41.51
N ILE A 698 -53.95 37.83 -41.25
CA ILE A 698 -54.25 36.43 -41.56
C ILE A 698 -54.63 35.67 -40.28
N TYR A 699 -53.85 35.82 -39.21
CA TYR A 699 -54.09 35.16 -37.92
C TYR A 699 -53.84 36.10 -36.73
N SER A 700 -54.54 35.83 -35.63
CA SER A 700 -54.40 36.53 -34.35
C SER A 700 -54.70 35.55 -33.20
N PHE A 701 -53.71 35.28 -32.34
CA PHE A 701 -53.83 34.31 -31.24
C PHE A 701 -52.84 34.59 -30.11
N ILE A 702 -53.09 34.03 -28.92
CA ILE A 702 -52.14 34.08 -27.80
C ILE A 702 -50.95 33.19 -28.16
N TYR A 703 -49.74 33.73 -28.06
CA TYR A 703 -48.51 33.03 -28.41
C TYR A 703 -48.30 31.77 -27.56
N ASP A 704 -48.21 30.65 -28.25
CA ASP A 704 -47.58 29.42 -27.79
C ASP A 704 -46.77 28.84 -28.97
N GLU A 705 -45.62 28.24 -28.67
CA GLU A 705 -44.64 27.83 -29.68
C GLU A 705 -45.17 26.77 -30.65
N TYR A 706 -46.02 25.87 -30.15
CA TYR A 706 -46.65 24.82 -30.93
C TYR A 706 -47.67 25.39 -31.94
N SER A 707 -48.60 26.22 -31.48
CA SER A 707 -49.59 26.87 -32.36
C SER A 707 -48.93 27.80 -33.36
N PHE A 708 -47.87 28.51 -32.97
CA PHE A 708 -47.14 29.37 -33.90
C PHE A 708 -46.49 28.58 -35.04
N THR A 709 -45.84 27.46 -34.72
CA THR A 709 -45.27 26.55 -35.72
C THR A 709 -46.36 26.00 -36.66
N GLN A 710 -47.50 25.55 -36.11
CA GLN A 710 -48.62 25.03 -36.90
C GLN A 710 -49.24 26.09 -37.83
N VAL A 711 -49.40 27.32 -37.35
CA VAL A 711 -49.91 28.44 -38.15
C VAL A 711 -48.97 28.71 -39.32
N VAL A 712 -47.66 28.78 -39.08
CA VAL A 712 -46.67 29.08 -40.12
C VAL A 712 -46.53 27.95 -41.14
N GLN A 713 -46.63 26.68 -40.72
CA GLN A 713 -46.58 25.53 -41.63
C GLN A 713 -47.69 25.57 -42.69
N ASN A 714 -48.87 26.06 -42.31
CA ASN A 714 -50.06 26.16 -43.17
C ASN A 714 -50.11 27.43 -44.03
N LEU A 715 -49.16 28.36 -43.88
CA LEU A 715 -49.05 29.52 -44.75
C LEU A 715 -48.54 29.11 -46.13
N ALA A 716 -49.06 29.74 -47.19
CA ALA A 716 -48.49 29.62 -48.53
C ALA A 716 -47.07 30.22 -48.58
N PRO A 717 -46.20 29.78 -49.51
CA PRO A 717 -44.92 30.42 -49.74
C PRO A 717 -45.07 31.93 -49.98
N GLY A 718 -44.32 32.74 -49.23
CA GLY A 718 -44.50 34.18 -49.24
C GLY A 718 -43.82 34.92 -48.09
N LEU A 719 -43.94 36.24 -48.14
CA LEU A 719 -43.45 37.14 -47.10
C LEU A 719 -44.57 37.45 -46.10
N TYR A 720 -44.26 37.28 -44.82
CA TYR A 720 -45.16 37.58 -43.71
C TYR A 720 -44.49 38.52 -42.69
N ILE A 721 -45.32 39.35 -42.05
CA ILE A 721 -44.92 40.19 -40.93
C ILE A 721 -45.59 39.65 -39.67
N ILE A 722 -44.79 39.37 -38.65
CA ILE A 722 -45.23 38.85 -37.36
C ILE A 722 -45.13 39.96 -36.34
N HIS A 723 -46.23 40.24 -35.67
CA HIS A 723 -46.34 41.23 -34.62
C HIS A 723 -46.66 40.53 -33.30
N VAL A 724 -45.89 40.83 -32.27
CA VAL A 724 -46.11 40.33 -30.92
C VAL A 724 -46.31 41.50 -29.98
N VAL A 725 -47.46 41.54 -29.31
CA VAL A 725 -47.74 42.50 -28.25
C VAL A 725 -47.52 41.83 -26.90
N TYR A 726 -46.53 42.30 -26.16
CA TYR A 726 -46.18 41.83 -24.82
C TYR A 726 -45.74 43.03 -23.97
N ASP A 727 -46.19 43.08 -22.71
CA ASP A 727 -45.89 44.17 -21.75
C ASP A 727 -46.08 45.58 -22.36
N HIS A 728 -47.23 45.82 -22.98
CA HIS A 728 -47.59 47.06 -23.68
C HIS A 728 -46.62 47.50 -24.81
N ARG A 729 -45.68 46.64 -25.22
CA ARG A 729 -44.74 46.87 -26.31
C ARG A 729 -45.13 46.02 -27.52
N LEU A 730 -44.94 46.59 -28.71
CA LEU A 730 -45.07 45.89 -29.98
C LEU A 730 -43.69 45.50 -30.47
N PHE A 731 -43.48 44.21 -30.72
CA PHE A 731 -42.31 43.67 -31.39
C PHE A 731 -42.71 43.19 -32.77
N SER A 732 -41.95 43.55 -33.79
CA SER A 732 -42.21 43.17 -35.18
C SER A 732 -41.04 42.37 -35.73
N GLY A 733 -41.34 41.26 -36.42
CA GLY A 733 -40.37 40.39 -37.08
C GLY A 733 -40.83 39.98 -38.47
N LYS A 734 -39.88 39.81 -39.39
CA LYS A 734 -40.14 39.38 -40.76
C LYS A 734 -40.01 37.86 -40.84
N LEU A 735 -40.91 37.18 -41.55
CA LEU A 735 -40.84 35.75 -41.83
C LEU A 735 -40.99 35.48 -43.33
N ILE A 736 -40.08 34.68 -43.89
CA ILE A 736 -40.14 34.22 -45.28
C ILE A 736 -40.50 32.73 -45.24
N ARG A 737 -41.70 32.38 -45.70
CA ARG A 737 -42.12 30.99 -45.92
C ARG A 737 -41.67 30.60 -47.34
N LYS A 738 -40.85 29.56 -47.45
CA LYS A 738 -40.44 29.01 -48.76
C LYS A 738 -41.39 27.94 -49.25
#